data_AF-A0A7X7NVZ5-F1
#
_entry.id   AF-A0A7X7NVZ5-F1
#
_cell.length_a   1.000
_cell.length_b   1.000
_cell.length_c   1.000
_cell.angle_alpha   90.00
_cell.angle_beta   90.00
_cell.angle_gamma   90.00
#
_symmetry.space_group_name_H-M   'P 1'
#
loop_
_entity.id
_entity.type
_entity.pdbx_description
1 polymer ?
#
loop_
_entity_poly.entity_id
_entity_poly.type
_entity_poly.pdbx_seq_one_letter_code
_entity_poly.pdbx_strand_id
1 'polypeptide(L)'
;MGGQIIKRYQVVLIFLAFLLMTTVNIKANDLKTIKVNENNLEVIINPISFTGGNITYKDITNRAVLYTPDWPFLKTNRNEDAVEYVAIKESIGKYVIETKNNGENEIPLNGLILSIPTALATDFNIGDIINLNNVTVAAYKHAILSNKGVRIAFNTVNVVSGYNSFTYYNYLYGEKTGTNQFSDNEMIVEFNVETNQFEVIGVNQGANNDIPLGGFVISGNAETKQNMLKDGVLFNVGDVIELIDLEFMKIENVITKKFTSINGVRQQDYLVIYPASTNPSLTTQQNIYGCEVAVDSQGLVVEKGTLVTIPTGGFAVSGHGINEKFVRENIHVGSNVTYNSTTKILTITNNLINQTLYSFQTEADISEGLVNTAKNGMYDVNNLERAEENLSLILASVYEMTILQTKINETKTPQDIGEFIRHKKAIESLFDEVYFDTLVSRRIESRGTWHRPYEMSLSQIEATLDELKNLKFTDVYLETFWYGYAIYRSNLVPYHEIFKGIEFGEYKDYLDAFISEAKKRDINVHAWVQNFYVGPTWYHSSLWDDHPEWWIVDINGNHAITGKPEKDEENLLFFDPANPEVREFIQNVYREIIEYDVIGLHLDYTRYPTGNEFPQYSTGYTEYATNEFKELYDVTGNLVELVKVNPEVYGKWNEYRISKITSFVEEINTIVRSKDSQLILSIAVGPNAAYSKINIMQDWQTWVENGWIDSVELMAYVKDVQLVISAVESANKIVPPYAYLLPGIAPTYYRLPDMYNATYTDAINKNGAHGSTIFETENFRNNSNIHNIFSRGTYKNETISVYASVNDILKVFIQDTLHKFDHIYLKNGATTTEKRNNLEIRLNKLTEKKYYNPIDFHELYEALDQLTLELVLYADGAAYERFMEDIKYFMEILDIKINRYLVNNGHWDITKQNQRPNVYSFSYPVIEERIEEEEPPIIEEKIDNKIGLIVGICVGAVAVVGLGIFGGVTIVKRKKRTIK
;
A
#
# COMPACT_ATOMS: atom_id res chain seq x y z
N MET A 1 17.88 17.61 -31.51
CA MET A 1 17.67 16.63 -32.60
C MET A 1 16.45 15.81 -32.18
N GLY A 2 15.24 16.18 -32.62
CA GLY A 2 14.57 15.65 -33.82
C GLY A 2 13.67 14.47 -33.40
N GLY A 3 12.34 14.54 -33.32
CA GLY A 3 11.40 15.49 -33.92
C GLY A 3 10.08 15.67 -33.13
N GLN A 4 9.26 16.55 -33.69
CA GLN A 4 8.19 17.35 -33.08
C GLN A 4 6.83 16.64 -32.99
N ILE A 5 6.13 16.80 -31.85
CA ILE A 5 4.87 17.55 -31.69
C ILE A 5 4.23 18.07 -33.01
N ILE A 6 3.07 17.53 -33.39
CA ILE A 6 1.84 18.19 -33.86
C ILE A 6 0.90 17.11 -34.44
N LYS A 7 -0.25 16.87 -33.78
CA LYS A 7 -1.60 16.71 -34.39
C LYS A 7 -2.65 16.37 -33.33
N ARG A 8 -3.11 17.40 -32.61
CA ARG A 8 -4.53 17.55 -32.30
C ARG A 8 -5.25 17.91 -33.61
N TYR A 9 -6.50 17.46 -33.77
CA TYR A 9 -7.38 17.61 -34.93
C TYR A 9 -7.13 16.63 -36.10
N GLN A 10 -7.71 15.43 -35.99
CA GLN A 10 -8.30 14.70 -37.12
C GLN A 10 -9.24 13.58 -36.62
N VAL A 11 -10.38 13.96 -36.04
CA VAL A 11 -11.60 13.12 -36.01
C VAL A 11 -12.75 14.01 -36.51
N VAL A 12 -12.73 14.30 -37.82
CA VAL A 12 -13.86 14.94 -38.55
C VAL A 12 -14.18 14.17 -39.84
N LEU A 13 -13.71 12.93 -39.98
CA LEU A 13 -13.95 12.12 -41.20
C LEU A 13 -14.56 10.75 -40.92
N ILE A 14 -15.49 10.66 -39.95
CA ILE A 14 -16.66 9.74 -39.98
C ILE A 14 -17.88 10.47 -39.38
N PHE A 15 -18.04 11.76 -39.71
CA PHE A 15 -19.22 12.56 -39.30
C PHE A 15 -19.87 13.32 -40.47
N LEU A 16 -19.51 12.94 -41.70
CA LEU A 16 -20.03 13.50 -42.95
C LEU A 16 -20.72 12.44 -43.84
N ALA A 17 -21.26 11.39 -43.20
CA ALA A 17 -22.26 10.49 -43.78
C ALA A 17 -23.61 10.52 -43.02
N PHE A 18 -23.73 11.31 -41.95
CA PHE A 18 -24.92 11.34 -41.08
C PHE A 18 -25.67 12.68 -41.04
N LEU A 19 -25.30 13.63 -41.91
CA LEU A 19 -25.93 14.94 -42.02
C LEU A 19 -26.37 15.21 -43.47
N LEU A 20 -27.25 14.34 -43.97
CA LEU A 20 -28.07 14.58 -45.16
C LEU A 20 -29.30 13.66 -45.10
N MET A 21 -30.15 13.87 -44.09
CA MET A 21 -31.57 13.51 -44.15
C MET A 21 -32.39 14.64 -43.54
N THR A 22 -32.41 15.78 -44.22
CA THR A 22 -33.53 16.71 -44.14
C THR A 22 -34.76 16.01 -44.69
N THR A 23 -35.76 15.83 -43.83
CA THR A 23 -37.19 15.88 -44.14
C THR A 23 -37.59 15.32 -45.51
N VAL A 24 -37.66 13.99 -45.58
CA VAL A 24 -38.67 13.36 -46.43
C VAL A 24 -39.67 12.70 -45.48
N ASN A 25 -40.81 13.37 -45.35
CA ASN A 25 -41.99 12.90 -44.65
C ASN A 25 -42.62 11.77 -45.51
N ILE A 26 -41.98 10.61 -45.57
CA ILE A 26 -42.62 9.38 -46.02
C ILE A 26 -43.22 8.77 -44.75
N LYS A 27 -44.56 8.74 -44.68
CA LYS A 27 -45.29 7.83 -43.81
C LYS A 27 -44.81 6.42 -44.13
N ALA A 28 -43.77 5.93 -43.45
CA ALA A 28 -43.42 4.54 -43.48
C ALA A 28 -44.63 3.80 -42.90
N ASN A 29 -45.23 2.90 -43.68
CA ASN A 29 -46.22 1.99 -43.14
C ASN A 29 -45.54 1.22 -42.00
N ASP A 30 -46.00 1.44 -40.76
CA ASP A 30 -45.56 0.75 -39.54
C ASP A 30 -45.93 -0.75 -39.51
N LEU A 31 -46.52 -1.24 -40.60
CA LEU A 31 -46.89 -2.63 -40.79
C LEU A 31 -45.65 -3.47 -41.07
N LYS A 32 -45.48 -4.52 -40.28
CA LYS A 32 -44.49 -5.58 -40.49
C LYS A 32 -45.21 -6.85 -40.90
N THR A 33 -44.64 -7.60 -41.83
CA THR A 33 -45.19 -8.90 -42.23
C THR A 33 -44.52 -10.01 -41.45
N ILE A 34 -45.27 -10.67 -40.58
CA ILE A 34 -44.84 -11.90 -39.90
C ILE A 34 -45.45 -13.12 -40.60
N LYS A 35 -44.94 -14.31 -40.31
CA LYS A 35 -45.48 -15.58 -40.80
C LYS A 35 -46.02 -16.41 -39.64
N VAL A 36 -47.21 -16.96 -39.76
CA VAL A 36 -47.75 -17.97 -38.84
C VAL A 36 -48.10 -19.21 -39.66
N ASN A 37 -47.37 -20.32 -39.44
CA ASN A 37 -47.49 -21.54 -40.25
C ASN A 37 -47.55 -21.28 -41.77
N GLU A 38 -46.60 -20.48 -42.28
CA GLU A 38 -46.47 -20.03 -43.68
C GLU A 38 -47.46 -18.96 -44.18
N ASN A 39 -48.50 -18.62 -43.42
CA ASN A 39 -49.41 -17.52 -43.77
C ASN A 39 -48.80 -16.16 -43.39
N ASN A 40 -48.73 -15.25 -44.36
CA ASN A 40 -48.29 -13.87 -44.11
C ASN A 40 -49.40 -13.09 -43.38
N LEU A 41 -49.04 -12.45 -42.27
CA LEU A 41 -49.91 -11.57 -41.50
C LEU A 41 -49.24 -10.22 -41.33
N GLU A 42 -49.96 -9.14 -41.63
CA GLU A 42 -49.49 -7.78 -41.35
C GLU A 42 -49.82 -7.40 -39.91
N VAL A 43 -48.80 -6.96 -39.17
CA VAL A 43 -48.92 -6.57 -37.76
C VAL A 43 -48.32 -5.21 -37.51
N ILE A 44 -48.87 -4.50 -36.52
CA ILE A 44 -48.21 -3.36 -35.88
C ILE A 44 -47.47 -3.89 -34.66
N ILE A 45 -46.20 -3.53 -34.49
CA ILE A 45 -45.40 -3.95 -33.32
C ILE A 45 -45.42 -2.82 -32.29
N ASN A 46 -45.73 -3.14 -31.04
CA ASN A 46 -45.76 -2.21 -29.90
C ASN A 46 -46.27 -0.82 -30.30
N PRO A 47 -47.60 -0.63 -30.44
CA PRO A 47 -48.21 0.57 -31.00
C PRO A 47 -48.15 1.79 -30.07
N ILE A 48 -47.00 2.04 -29.46
CA ILE A 48 -46.71 3.10 -28.49
C ILE A 48 -45.37 3.76 -28.84
N SER A 49 -45.26 5.05 -28.56
CA SER A 49 -44.01 5.80 -28.69
C SER A 49 -43.88 6.84 -27.58
N PHE A 50 -42.63 7.15 -27.22
CA PHE A 50 -42.28 8.08 -26.16
C PHE A 50 -41.48 9.23 -26.76
N THR A 51 -42.12 10.40 -26.94
CA THR A 51 -41.47 11.58 -27.53
C THR A 51 -41.76 12.81 -26.68
N GLY A 52 -40.71 13.59 -26.39
CA GLY A 52 -40.84 14.81 -25.59
C GLY A 52 -41.44 14.62 -24.18
N GLY A 53 -41.38 13.41 -23.61
CA GLY A 53 -42.02 13.09 -22.33
C GLY A 53 -43.52 12.84 -22.41
N ASN A 54 -44.07 12.54 -23.59
CA ASN A 54 -45.48 12.15 -23.74
C ASN A 54 -45.60 10.74 -24.34
N ILE A 55 -46.69 10.05 -23.98
CA ILE A 55 -47.08 8.77 -24.57
C ILE A 55 -47.98 9.02 -25.77
N THR A 56 -47.63 8.46 -26.93
CA THR A 56 -48.49 8.47 -28.13
C THR A 56 -48.80 7.06 -28.58
N TYR A 57 -50.09 6.73 -28.72
CA TYR A 57 -50.58 5.44 -29.22
C TYR A 57 -50.89 5.52 -30.72
N LYS A 58 -50.52 4.46 -31.45
CA LYS A 58 -50.92 4.29 -32.85
C LYS A 58 -52.34 3.75 -32.92
N ASP A 59 -53.07 4.14 -33.97
CA ASP A 59 -54.38 3.55 -34.25
C ASP A 59 -54.23 2.09 -34.69
N ILE A 60 -54.84 1.19 -33.93
CA ILE A 60 -54.81 -0.27 -34.13
C ILE A 60 -56.17 -0.85 -34.52
N THR A 61 -57.18 0.00 -34.76
CA THR A 61 -58.55 -0.43 -35.05
C THR A 61 -58.57 -1.38 -36.25
N ASN A 62 -59.16 -2.58 -36.09
CA ASN A 62 -59.20 -3.63 -37.10
C ASN A 62 -57.81 -4.08 -37.61
N ARG A 63 -56.77 -4.07 -36.76
CA ARG A 63 -55.42 -4.53 -37.11
C ARG A 63 -54.87 -5.55 -36.13
N ALA A 64 -54.11 -6.52 -36.64
CA ALA A 64 -53.33 -7.41 -35.79
C ALA A 64 -52.15 -6.64 -35.15
N VAL A 65 -51.87 -6.94 -33.88
CA VAL A 65 -50.82 -6.27 -33.10
C VAL A 65 -49.90 -7.32 -32.50
N LEU A 66 -48.60 -7.08 -32.58
CA LEU A 66 -47.58 -7.89 -31.94
C LEU A 66 -47.04 -7.11 -30.72
N TYR A 67 -47.40 -7.58 -29.53
CA TYR A 67 -46.88 -7.07 -28.28
C TYR A 67 -45.64 -7.86 -27.88
N THR A 68 -44.52 -7.15 -27.68
CA THR A 68 -43.24 -7.73 -27.28
C THR A 68 -42.90 -7.36 -25.83
N PRO A 69 -41.84 -7.92 -25.24
CA PRO A 69 -41.44 -7.56 -23.88
C PRO A 69 -41.05 -6.07 -23.70
N ASP A 70 -40.74 -5.37 -24.80
CA ASP A 70 -40.50 -3.91 -24.80
C ASP A 70 -41.78 -3.08 -24.67
N TRP A 71 -42.96 -3.71 -24.74
CA TRP A 71 -44.21 -3.08 -24.38
C TRP A 71 -44.19 -2.73 -22.88
N PRO A 72 -44.48 -1.48 -22.50
CA PRO A 72 -44.25 -0.95 -21.15
C PRO A 72 -45.32 -1.37 -20.13
N PHE A 73 -46.24 -2.25 -20.49
CA PHE A 73 -47.26 -2.79 -19.59
C PHE A 73 -47.18 -4.30 -19.54
N LEU A 74 -47.60 -4.90 -18.44
CA LEU A 74 -47.61 -6.36 -18.28
C LEU A 74 -48.55 -7.05 -19.29
N LYS A 75 -49.69 -6.41 -19.55
CA LYS A 75 -50.76 -6.87 -20.45
C LYS A 75 -50.86 -5.97 -21.68
N THR A 76 -51.56 -6.45 -22.70
CA THR A 76 -51.74 -5.73 -23.98
C THR A 76 -52.55 -4.44 -23.84
N ASN A 77 -53.43 -4.35 -22.83
CA ASN A 77 -54.36 -3.23 -22.60
C ASN A 77 -55.16 -2.86 -23.88
N ARG A 78 -55.50 -3.87 -24.69
CA ARG A 78 -56.27 -3.67 -25.92
C ARG A 78 -57.75 -3.48 -25.57
N ASN A 79 -58.35 -2.39 -26.05
CA ASN A 79 -59.77 -2.08 -25.83
C ASN A 79 -60.74 -2.77 -26.80
N GLU A 80 -60.24 -3.34 -27.90
CA GLU A 80 -61.03 -4.04 -28.93
C GLU A 80 -61.02 -5.56 -28.67
N ASP A 81 -62.18 -6.22 -28.80
CA ASP A 81 -62.31 -7.67 -28.66
C ASP A 81 -61.38 -8.42 -29.63
N ALA A 82 -60.38 -9.10 -29.07
CA ALA A 82 -59.35 -9.80 -29.83
C ALA A 82 -59.06 -11.19 -29.24
N VAL A 83 -58.65 -12.09 -30.13
CA VAL A 83 -58.02 -13.36 -29.76
C VAL A 83 -56.53 -13.10 -29.58
N GLU A 84 -55.99 -13.49 -28.43
CA GLU A 84 -54.58 -13.36 -28.11
C GLU A 84 -53.90 -14.72 -28.15
N TYR A 85 -52.82 -14.78 -28.93
CA TYR A 85 -51.95 -15.95 -29.06
C TYR A 85 -50.63 -15.64 -28.33
N VAL A 86 -50.46 -16.24 -27.15
CA VAL A 86 -49.23 -16.12 -26.36
C VAL A 86 -48.22 -17.12 -26.93
N ALA A 87 -47.05 -16.64 -27.34
CA ALA A 87 -46.02 -17.47 -27.93
C ALA A 87 -44.65 -17.28 -27.25
N ILE A 88 -43.99 -18.39 -26.94
CA ILE A 88 -42.67 -18.43 -26.29
C ILE A 88 -41.58 -18.66 -27.32
N LYS A 89 -40.42 -18.02 -27.11
CA LYS A 89 -39.27 -18.14 -28.01
C LYS A 89 -38.68 -19.54 -27.95
N GLU A 90 -38.66 -20.22 -29.09
CA GLU A 90 -37.98 -21.51 -29.26
C GLU A 90 -36.55 -21.30 -29.75
N SER A 91 -36.36 -20.41 -30.74
CA SER A 91 -35.06 -20.07 -31.31
C SER A 91 -35.10 -18.66 -31.92
N ILE A 92 -34.00 -18.19 -32.51
CA ILE A 92 -33.92 -16.83 -33.07
C ILE A 92 -35.02 -16.64 -34.13
N GLY A 93 -35.94 -15.72 -33.86
CA GLY A 93 -37.02 -15.35 -34.76
C GLY A 93 -38.21 -16.32 -34.84
N LYS A 94 -38.19 -17.44 -34.08
CA LYS A 94 -39.27 -18.43 -34.04
C LYS A 94 -39.89 -18.54 -32.64
N TYR A 95 -41.21 -18.43 -32.59
CA TYR A 95 -42.00 -18.47 -31.37
C TYR A 95 -43.14 -19.49 -31.53
N VAL A 96 -43.39 -20.30 -30.52
CA VAL A 96 -44.43 -21.35 -30.55
C VAL A 96 -45.61 -20.88 -29.73
N ILE A 97 -46.82 -20.94 -30.30
CA ILE A 97 -48.05 -20.57 -29.58
C ILE A 97 -48.31 -21.61 -28.50
N GLU A 98 -48.36 -21.18 -27.24
CA GLU A 98 -48.64 -22.05 -26.09
C GLU A 98 -50.05 -21.84 -25.54
N THR A 99 -50.61 -20.64 -25.70
CA THR A 99 -51.92 -20.30 -25.16
C THR A 99 -52.72 -19.45 -26.14
N LYS A 100 -54.03 -19.65 -26.12
CA LYS A 100 -55.02 -18.95 -26.95
C LYS A 100 -56.27 -18.67 -26.13
N ASN A 101 -56.64 -17.41 -25.97
CA ASN A 101 -57.88 -16.99 -25.29
C ASN A 101 -58.30 -15.57 -25.72
N ASN A 102 -59.42 -15.09 -25.18
CA ASN A 102 -59.95 -13.75 -25.44
C ASN A 102 -59.41 -12.76 -24.40
N GLY A 103 -58.19 -12.26 -24.61
CA GLY A 103 -57.61 -11.13 -23.88
C GLY A 103 -57.02 -11.44 -22.49
N GLU A 104 -56.49 -10.39 -21.86
CA GLU A 104 -55.95 -10.37 -20.49
C GLU A 104 -54.66 -11.17 -20.22
N ASN A 105 -53.94 -11.62 -21.25
CA ASN A 105 -52.70 -12.35 -21.04
C ASN A 105 -51.52 -11.44 -20.66
N GLU A 106 -50.64 -11.99 -19.85
CA GLU A 106 -49.35 -11.37 -19.55
C GLU A 106 -48.36 -11.65 -20.68
N ILE A 107 -47.66 -10.61 -21.11
CA ILE A 107 -46.66 -10.72 -22.16
C ILE A 107 -45.43 -11.43 -21.57
N PRO A 108 -44.98 -12.60 -22.04
CA PRO A 108 -43.84 -13.31 -21.46
C PRO A 108 -42.52 -12.57 -21.72
N LEU A 109 -41.58 -12.56 -20.75
CA LEU A 109 -40.26 -11.89 -20.88
C LEU A 109 -39.38 -12.47 -22.00
N ASN A 110 -39.59 -13.74 -22.33
CA ASN A 110 -38.91 -14.48 -23.39
C ASN A 110 -39.86 -14.84 -24.56
N GLY A 111 -40.93 -14.08 -24.78
CA GLY A 111 -41.90 -14.37 -25.82
C GLY A 111 -42.62 -13.13 -26.34
N LEU A 112 -43.85 -13.31 -26.81
CA LEU A 112 -44.68 -12.26 -27.39
C LEU A 112 -46.17 -12.62 -27.32
N ILE A 113 -47.04 -11.64 -27.53
CA ILE A 113 -48.46 -11.84 -27.77
C ILE A 113 -48.80 -11.34 -29.17
N LEU A 114 -49.37 -12.22 -30.00
CA LEU A 114 -50.03 -11.83 -31.23
C LEU A 114 -51.52 -11.63 -30.91
N SER A 115 -51.99 -10.39 -30.95
CA SER A 115 -53.38 -10.01 -30.66
C SER A 115 -54.10 -9.67 -31.96
N ILE A 116 -55.14 -10.45 -32.30
CA ILE A 116 -55.88 -10.30 -33.56
C ILE A 116 -57.34 -9.99 -33.25
N PRO A 117 -57.88 -8.86 -33.74
CA PRO A 117 -59.27 -8.52 -33.51
C PRO A 117 -60.20 -9.54 -34.17
N THR A 118 -61.27 -9.87 -33.46
CA THR A 118 -62.20 -10.97 -33.79
C THR A 118 -62.81 -10.79 -35.20
N ALA A 119 -62.92 -9.55 -35.66
CA ALA A 119 -63.42 -9.18 -36.99
C ALA A 119 -62.52 -9.63 -38.17
N LEU A 120 -61.23 -9.93 -37.95
CA LEU A 120 -60.29 -10.33 -39.02
C LEU A 120 -60.30 -11.84 -39.35
N ALA A 121 -61.13 -12.65 -38.68
CA ALA A 121 -61.39 -14.06 -38.98
C ALA A 121 -60.13 -14.91 -39.29
N THR A 122 -59.20 -14.97 -38.35
CA THR A 122 -58.06 -15.91 -38.39
C THR A 122 -58.02 -16.71 -37.10
N ASP A 123 -57.85 -18.03 -37.20
CA ASP A 123 -57.83 -18.92 -36.04
C ASP A 123 -56.60 -19.83 -36.04
N PHE A 124 -55.56 -19.43 -35.30
CA PHE A 124 -54.35 -20.23 -35.09
C PHE A 124 -54.54 -21.22 -33.93
N ASN A 125 -53.72 -22.28 -33.90
CA ASN A 125 -53.76 -23.34 -32.90
C ASN A 125 -52.56 -23.29 -31.96
N ILE A 126 -52.72 -23.88 -30.78
CA ILE A 126 -51.60 -24.17 -29.88
C ILE A 126 -50.63 -25.11 -30.61
N GLY A 127 -49.33 -24.78 -30.57
CA GLY A 127 -48.27 -25.46 -31.30
C GLY A 127 -47.89 -24.79 -32.63
N ASP A 128 -48.69 -23.84 -33.13
CA ASP A 128 -48.36 -23.12 -34.36
C ASP A 128 -47.14 -22.21 -34.18
N ILE A 129 -46.31 -22.10 -35.22
CA ILE A 129 -45.06 -21.35 -35.18
C ILE A 129 -45.26 -19.96 -35.80
N ILE A 130 -44.98 -18.93 -35.00
CA ILE A 130 -44.82 -17.55 -35.42
C ILE A 130 -43.35 -17.29 -35.78
N ASN A 131 -43.11 -16.97 -37.05
CA ASN A 131 -41.82 -16.54 -37.58
C ASN A 131 -41.85 -15.04 -37.90
N LEU A 132 -40.95 -14.27 -37.30
CA LEU A 132 -40.98 -12.82 -37.34
C LEU A 132 -40.31 -12.18 -38.58
N ASN A 133 -39.81 -12.95 -39.55
CA ASN A 133 -39.27 -12.46 -40.84
C ASN A 133 -38.35 -11.21 -40.71
N ASN A 134 -37.15 -11.37 -40.13
CA ASN A 134 -36.16 -10.30 -39.88
C ASN A 134 -36.56 -9.22 -38.85
N VAL A 135 -37.69 -9.35 -38.17
CA VAL A 135 -37.96 -8.56 -36.96
C VAL A 135 -37.26 -9.21 -35.77
N THR A 136 -36.40 -8.46 -35.09
CA THR A 136 -35.74 -8.88 -33.85
C THR A 136 -36.59 -8.47 -32.65
N VAL A 137 -36.87 -9.43 -31.78
CA VAL A 137 -37.52 -9.19 -30.48
C VAL A 137 -36.52 -9.58 -29.39
N ALA A 138 -36.30 -8.66 -28.45
CA ALA A 138 -35.45 -8.89 -27.29
C ALA A 138 -36.11 -9.92 -26.36
N ALA A 139 -35.27 -10.75 -25.74
CA ALA A 139 -35.67 -11.60 -24.63
C ALA A 139 -34.98 -11.06 -23.37
N TYR A 140 -35.73 -10.99 -22.28
CA TYR A 140 -35.24 -10.47 -21.02
C TYR A 140 -35.29 -11.56 -19.94
N LYS A 141 -34.37 -11.46 -18.98
CA LYS A 141 -34.33 -12.33 -17.81
C LYS A 141 -35.05 -11.74 -16.60
N HIS A 142 -35.12 -10.42 -16.54
CA HIS A 142 -35.58 -9.69 -15.37
C HIS A 142 -36.57 -8.61 -15.78
N ALA A 143 -37.43 -8.24 -14.86
CA ALA A 143 -38.22 -7.02 -14.98
C ALA A 143 -38.53 -6.42 -13.61
N ILE A 144 -38.93 -5.15 -13.64
CA ILE A 144 -39.68 -4.53 -12.56
C ILE A 144 -41.14 -4.36 -13.00
N LEU A 145 -42.06 -4.50 -12.06
CA LEU A 145 -43.50 -4.30 -12.27
C LEU A 145 -44.03 -3.31 -11.24
N SER A 146 -44.77 -2.29 -11.67
CA SER A 146 -45.47 -1.40 -10.76
C SER A 146 -46.86 -1.93 -10.40
N ASN A 147 -47.41 -1.47 -9.28
CA ASN A 147 -48.82 -1.64 -8.90
C ASN A 147 -49.85 -1.13 -9.93
N LYS A 148 -49.44 -0.32 -10.92
CA LYS A 148 -50.28 0.15 -12.03
C LYS A 148 -50.22 -0.76 -13.27
N GLY A 149 -49.49 -1.88 -13.20
CA GLY A 149 -49.30 -2.80 -14.32
C GLY A 149 -48.27 -2.33 -15.35
N VAL A 150 -47.51 -1.26 -15.08
CA VAL A 150 -46.35 -0.84 -15.90
C VAL A 150 -45.18 -1.80 -15.63
N ARG A 151 -44.54 -2.28 -16.69
CA ARG A 151 -43.40 -3.19 -16.60
C ARG A 151 -42.21 -2.70 -17.42
N ILE A 152 -41.03 -2.71 -16.82
CA ILE A 152 -39.75 -2.51 -17.51
C ILE A 152 -38.95 -3.82 -17.47
N ALA A 153 -38.63 -4.37 -18.65
CA ALA A 153 -37.81 -5.55 -18.80
C ALA A 153 -36.34 -5.21 -19.12
N PHE A 154 -35.40 -5.97 -18.56
CA PHE A 154 -33.96 -5.75 -18.71
C PHE A 154 -33.12 -7.02 -18.51
N ASN A 155 -31.84 -6.93 -18.90
CA ASN A 155 -30.85 -8.01 -18.75
C ASN A 155 -29.61 -7.57 -17.97
N THR A 156 -29.34 -6.28 -17.90
CA THR A 156 -28.13 -5.73 -17.30
C THR A 156 -28.37 -5.38 -15.84
N VAL A 157 -27.58 -5.98 -14.95
CA VAL A 157 -27.59 -5.78 -13.49
C VAL A 157 -26.15 -5.45 -13.07
N ASN A 158 -25.94 -4.33 -12.39
CA ASN A 158 -24.64 -3.89 -11.86
C ASN A 158 -23.50 -3.91 -12.89
N VAL A 159 -23.78 -3.43 -14.11
CA VAL A 159 -22.80 -3.31 -15.19
C VAL A 159 -22.94 -1.96 -15.87
N VAL A 160 -21.97 -1.57 -16.69
CA VAL A 160 -22.09 -0.36 -17.53
C VAL A 160 -23.28 -0.52 -18.49
N SER A 161 -24.16 0.48 -18.56
CA SER A 161 -25.37 0.44 -19.39
C SER A 161 -25.06 0.26 -20.88
N GLY A 162 -25.75 -0.68 -21.53
CA GLY A 162 -25.71 -0.87 -22.99
C GLY A 162 -26.66 0.10 -23.70
N TYR A 163 -26.38 0.49 -24.95
CA TYR A 163 -27.21 1.46 -25.69
C TYR A 163 -28.68 1.03 -25.85
N ASN A 164 -29.61 1.97 -25.62
CA ASN A 164 -31.06 1.78 -25.71
C ASN A 164 -31.60 0.64 -24.81
N SER A 165 -31.09 0.56 -23.59
CA SER A 165 -31.48 -0.46 -22.60
C SER A 165 -31.76 0.15 -21.23
N PHE A 166 -32.37 -0.65 -20.35
CA PHE A 166 -32.47 -0.35 -18.93
C PHE A 166 -31.44 -1.15 -18.14
N THR A 167 -30.85 -0.54 -17.12
CA THR A 167 -29.88 -1.18 -16.22
C THR A 167 -30.29 -1.02 -14.77
N TYR A 168 -30.22 -2.12 -14.03
CA TYR A 168 -30.48 -2.17 -12.60
C TYR A 168 -29.18 -2.02 -11.82
N TYR A 169 -29.17 -1.13 -10.84
CA TYR A 169 -28.04 -0.87 -9.94
C TYR A 169 -28.47 -1.03 -8.49
N ASN A 170 -27.86 -1.94 -7.75
CA ASN A 170 -27.92 -1.99 -6.29
C ASN A 170 -26.53 -1.70 -5.69
N TYR A 171 -26.45 -1.70 -4.36
CA TYR A 171 -25.26 -1.29 -3.64
C TYR A 171 -24.00 -2.15 -3.90
N LEU A 172 -24.13 -3.37 -4.47
CA LEU A 172 -22.96 -4.16 -4.89
C LEU A 172 -22.19 -3.51 -6.05
N TYR A 173 -22.83 -2.60 -6.80
CA TYR A 173 -22.15 -1.85 -7.86
C TYR A 173 -21.24 -0.75 -7.31
N GLY A 174 -21.60 -0.17 -6.15
CA GLY A 174 -20.95 0.97 -5.53
C GLY A 174 -21.96 1.94 -4.93
N GLU A 175 -21.49 3.08 -4.44
CA GLU A 175 -22.36 4.10 -3.84
C GLU A 175 -23.19 4.86 -4.88
N LYS A 176 -22.73 4.87 -6.14
CA LYS A 176 -23.35 5.59 -7.26
C LYS A 176 -23.42 4.74 -8.51
N THR A 177 -24.35 5.08 -9.41
CA THR A 177 -24.54 4.36 -10.68
C THR A 177 -23.46 4.62 -11.72
N GLY A 178 -22.69 5.71 -11.63
CA GLY A 178 -21.60 6.02 -12.58
C GLY A 178 -22.07 6.28 -14.01
N THR A 179 -23.38 6.50 -14.23
CA THR A 179 -23.98 6.64 -15.56
C THR A 179 -23.71 8.01 -16.19
N ASN A 180 -23.89 8.11 -17.51
CA ASN A 180 -23.51 9.31 -18.26
C ASN A 180 -24.61 10.39 -18.20
N GLN A 181 -24.26 11.54 -17.62
CA GLN A 181 -25.12 12.72 -17.44
C GLN A 181 -25.81 13.26 -18.71
N PHE A 182 -25.36 12.91 -19.91
CA PHE A 182 -25.95 13.40 -21.16
C PHE A 182 -26.86 12.39 -21.86
N SER A 183 -26.83 11.11 -21.47
CA SER A 183 -27.50 10.04 -22.22
C SER A 183 -28.40 9.13 -21.38
N ASP A 184 -28.53 9.43 -20.10
CA ASP A 184 -29.18 8.57 -19.12
C ASP A 184 -30.16 9.38 -18.27
N ASN A 185 -31.23 8.72 -17.86
CA ASN A 185 -32.17 9.23 -16.86
C ASN A 185 -32.48 8.10 -15.89
N GLU A 186 -32.65 8.41 -14.61
CA GLU A 186 -32.73 7.41 -13.56
C GLU A 186 -34.00 7.52 -12.73
N MET A 187 -34.45 6.35 -12.26
CA MET A 187 -35.48 6.17 -11.25
C MET A 187 -34.87 5.51 -10.01
N ILE A 188 -35.09 6.12 -8.85
CA ILE A 188 -34.58 5.67 -7.56
C ILE A 188 -35.73 5.00 -6.81
N VAL A 189 -35.45 3.80 -6.30
CA VAL A 189 -36.41 2.96 -5.60
C VAL A 189 -35.82 2.56 -4.25
N GLU A 190 -36.58 2.70 -3.18
CA GLU A 190 -36.18 2.35 -1.83
C GLU A 190 -37.16 1.36 -1.20
N PHE A 191 -36.68 0.50 -0.32
CA PHE A 191 -37.53 -0.45 0.40
C PHE A 191 -38.20 0.23 1.59
N ASN A 192 -39.53 0.30 1.57
CA ASN A 192 -40.34 0.78 2.68
C ASN A 192 -40.63 -0.37 3.65
N VAL A 193 -40.10 -0.22 4.87
CA VAL A 193 -40.19 -1.20 5.95
C VAL A 193 -41.61 -1.34 6.50
N GLU A 194 -42.36 -0.24 6.57
CA GLU A 194 -43.71 -0.24 7.14
C GLU A 194 -44.70 -0.97 6.24
N THR A 195 -44.52 -0.84 4.92
CA THR A 195 -45.38 -1.47 3.90
C THR A 195 -44.81 -2.80 3.39
N ASN A 196 -43.54 -3.11 3.70
CA ASN A 196 -42.79 -4.27 3.21
C ASN A 196 -42.76 -4.35 1.68
N GLN A 197 -42.56 -3.19 1.04
CA GLN A 197 -42.64 -3.01 -0.42
C GLN A 197 -41.55 -2.07 -0.92
N PHE A 198 -41.11 -2.22 -2.17
CA PHE A 198 -40.27 -1.22 -2.81
C PHE A 198 -41.12 -0.08 -3.33
N GLU A 199 -40.69 1.16 -3.08
CA GLU A 199 -41.41 2.36 -3.47
C GLU A 199 -40.49 3.28 -4.27
N VAL A 200 -41.03 3.85 -5.34
CA VAL A 200 -40.32 4.86 -6.14
C VAL A 200 -40.22 6.14 -5.32
N ILE A 201 -39.00 6.55 -4.98
CA ILE A 201 -38.75 7.79 -4.23
C ILE A 201 -38.30 8.95 -5.13
N GLY A 202 -37.85 8.64 -6.34
CA GLY A 202 -37.42 9.64 -7.32
C GLY A 202 -37.56 9.14 -8.75
N VAL A 203 -38.07 10.00 -9.63
CA VAL A 203 -38.11 9.80 -11.09
C VAL A 203 -37.52 11.04 -11.75
N ASN A 204 -37.03 10.89 -12.98
CA ASN A 204 -36.37 11.97 -13.71
C ASN A 204 -35.16 12.58 -12.97
N GLN A 205 -34.33 11.75 -12.32
CA GLN A 205 -33.24 12.20 -11.45
C GLN A 205 -31.93 12.49 -12.20
N GLY A 206 -31.93 12.54 -13.53
CA GLY A 206 -30.69 12.63 -14.30
C GLY A 206 -29.84 11.37 -14.14
N ALA A 207 -28.52 11.48 -14.28
CA ALA A 207 -27.60 10.35 -14.21
C ALA A 207 -26.68 10.43 -12.98
N ASN A 208 -26.04 9.31 -12.65
CA ASN A 208 -25.05 9.17 -11.58
C ASN A 208 -25.60 9.45 -10.16
N ASN A 209 -26.80 8.97 -9.87
CA ASN A 209 -27.43 9.12 -8.55
C ASN A 209 -26.82 8.16 -7.52
N ASP A 210 -26.99 8.53 -6.23
CA ASP A 210 -26.69 7.65 -5.10
C ASP A 210 -27.62 6.43 -5.11
N ILE A 211 -27.05 5.26 -4.82
CA ILE A 211 -27.79 4.01 -4.72
C ILE A 211 -28.18 3.80 -3.25
N PRO A 212 -29.49 3.70 -2.91
CA PRO A 212 -29.91 3.48 -1.52
C PRO A 212 -29.43 2.13 -0.98
N LEU A 213 -29.06 2.06 0.30
CA LEU A 213 -28.53 0.84 0.93
C LEU A 213 -29.51 -0.35 0.88
N GLY A 214 -30.79 -0.09 1.15
CA GLY A 214 -31.89 -1.05 1.04
C GLY A 214 -32.69 -0.93 -0.26
N GLY A 215 -32.12 -0.30 -1.29
CA GLY A 215 -32.83 0.04 -2.53
C GLY A 215 -31.98 -0.12 -3.78
N PHE A 216 -32.50 0.38 -4.89
CA PHE A 216 -31.86 0.26 -6.18
C PHE A 216 -32.21 1.43 -7.11
N VAL A 217 -31.43 1.57 -8.17
CA VAL A 217 -31.63 2.55 -9.23
C VAL A 217 -31.86 1.82 -10.55
N ILE A 218 -32.82 2.30 -11.33
CA ILE A 218 -33.04 1.88 -12.72
C ILE A 218 -32.61 3.03 -13.62
N SER A 219 -31.56 2.82 -14.41
CA SER A 219 -31.15 3.76 -15.46
C SER A 219 -31.73 3.36 -16.79
N GLY A 220 -32.26 4.32 -17.54
CA GLY A 220 -32.68 4.17 -18.93
C GLY A 220 -31.85 5.07 -19.83
N ASN A 221 -31.17 4.49 -20.82
CA ASN A 221 -30.33 5.25 -21.74
C ASN A 221 -30.89 5.32 -23.17
N ALA A 222 -30.44 6.33 -23.93
CA ALA A 222 -31.05 6.80 -25.17
C ALA A 222 -32.44 7.45 -24.98
N GLU A 223 -32.81 8.33 -25.92
CA GLU A 223 -33.96 9.25 -25.77
C GLU A 223 -35.27 8.54 -25.40
N THR A 224 -35.57 7.39 -26.02
CA THR A 224 -36.81 6.65 -25.76
C THR A 224 -36.88 6.16 -24.31
N LYS A 225 -35.82 5.52 -23.79
CA LYS A 225 -35.79 4.96 -22.43
C LYS A 225 -35.67 6.05 -21.37
N GLN A 226 -34.95 7.14 -21.65
CA GLN A 226 -34.95 8.33 -20.80
C GLN A 226 -36.35 8.93 -20.65
N ASN A 227 -37.08 9.05 -21.76
CA ASN A 227 -38.44 9.58 -21.77
C ASN A 227 -39.42 8.68 -21.01
N MET A 228 -39.18 7.36 -20.98
CA MET A 228 -39.98 6.42 -20.18
C MET A 228 -39.84 6.65 -18.67
N LEU A 229 -38.70 7.17 -18.20
CA LEU A 229 -38.43 7.45 -16.78
C LEU A 229 -38.67 8.92 -16.39
N LYS A 230 -39.30 9.71 -17.27
CA LYS A 230 -39.77 11.05 -16.91
C LYS A 230 -40.97 10.97 -15.98
N ASP A 231 -41.03 11.93 -15.06
CA ASP A 231 -42.12 12.07 -14.10
C ASP A 231 -43.48 12.15 -14.80
N GLY A 232 -44.47 11.41 -14.30
CA GLY A 232 -45.81 11.36 -14.88
C GLY A 232 -45.95 10.53 -16.16
N VAL A 233 -44.87 9.98 -16.74
CA VAL A 233 -44.94 9.21 -17.99
C VAL A 233 -45.34 7.76 -17.71
N LEU A 234 -44.44 6.97 -17.14
CA LEU A 234 -44.72 5.59 -16.74
C LEU A 234 -44.75 5.43 -15.22
N PHE A 235 -43.91 6.17 -14.51
CA PHE A 235 -43.74 6.07 -13.07
C PHE A 235 -43.97 7.43 -12.41
N ASN A 236 -44.45 7.39 -11.18
CA ASN A 236 -44.58 8.51 -10.26
C ASN A 236 -43.89 8.15 -8.95
N VAL A 237 -43.49 9.17 -8.18
CA VAL A 237 -43.12 8.98 -6.78
C VAL A 237 -44.28 8.35 -6.01
N GLY A 238 -43.99 7.35 -5.18
CA GLY A 238 -44.96 6.56 -4.41
C GLY A 238 -45.49 5.32 -5.13
N ASP A 239 -45.10 5.07 -6.39
CA ASP A 239 -45.42 3.81 -7.04
C ASP A 239 -44.74 2.63 -6.34
N VAL A 240 -45.48 1.54 -6.14
CA VAL A 240 -44.95 0.31 -5.57
C VAL A 240 -44.38 -0.56 -6.67
N ILE A 241 -43.17 -1.11 -6.44
CA ILE A 241 -42.41 -1.92 -7.39
C ILE A 241 -42.23 -3.36 -6.89
N GLU A 242 -42.45 -4.31 -7.78
CA GLU A 242 -42.15 -5.73 -7.63
C GLU A 242 -40.99 -6.12 -8.56
N LEU A 243 -40.10 -7.00 -8.07
CA LEU A 243 -39.00 -7.57 -8.86
C LEU A 243 -39.43 -8.92 -9.44
N ILE A 244 -39.36 -9.06 -10.77
CA ILE A 244 -39.71 -10.29 -11.49
C ILE A 244 -38.42 -11.01 -11.90
N ASP A 245 -38.30 -12.27 -11.48
CA ASP A 245 -37.15 -13.16 -11.76
C ASP A 245 -35.80 -12.54 -11.37
N LEU A 246 -35.79 -11.64 -10.38
CA LEU A 246 -34.60 -10.91 -9.94
C LEU A 246 -34.55 -10.87 -8.41
N GLU A 247 -33.46 -11.37 -7.84
CA GLU A 247 -33.13 -11.12 -6.44
C GLU A 247 -32.71 -9.66 -6.26
N PHE A 248 -33.19 -8.98 -5.21
CA PHE A 248 -32.78 -7.62 -4.86
C PHE A 248 -31.25 -7.48 -4.86
N MET A 249 -30.57 -8.40 -4.17
CA MET A 249 -29.12 -8.44 -4.08
C MET A 249 -28.63 -9.88 -4.01
N LYS A 250 -27.81 -10.27 -4.99
CA LYS A 250 -27.20 -11.60 -5.02
C LYS A 250 -26.00 -11.67 -4.09
N ILE A 251 -26.24 -12.06 -2.84
CA ILE A 251 -25.22 -12.15 -1.79
C ILE A 251 -24.50 -13.51 -1.71
N GLU A 252 -25.04 -14.55 -2.36
CA GLU A 252 -24.47 -15.90 -2.36
C GLU A 252 -24.07 -16.36 -3.78
N ASN A 253 -22.93 -17.03 -3.87
CA ASN A 253 -22.45 -17.66 -5.08
C ASN A 253 -21.79 -19.01 -4.78
N VAL A 254 -22.17 -20.05 -5.54
CA VAL A 254 -21.62 -21.40 -5.41
C VAL A 254 -20.76 -21.71 -6.63
N ILE A 255 -19.49 -22.03 -6.40
CA ILE A 255 -18.51 -22.38 -7.42
C ILE A 255 -18.09 -23.83 -7.21
N THR A 256 -18.01 -24.60 -8.30
CA THR A 256 -17.43 -25.95 -8.26
C THR A 256 -16.20 -26.02 -9.12
N LYS A 257 -15.18 -26.75 -8.66
CA LYS A 257 -13.91 -26.92 -9.35
C LYS A 257 -13.40 -28.33 -9.17
N LYS A 258 -12.94 -28.96 -10.25
CA LYS A 258 -12.26 -30.26 -10.15
C LYS A 258 -10.83 -30.05 -9.62
N PHE A 259 -10.45 -30.77 -8.57
CA PHE A 259 -9.09 -30.75 -8.03
C PHE A 259 -8.27 -31.95 -8.53
N THR A 260 -6.94 -31.80 -8.50
CA THR A 260 -5.99 -32.74 -9.12
C THR A 260 -5.78 -33.98 -8.26
N SER A 261 -5.41 -33.79 -6.99
CA SER A 261 -5.07 -34.86 -6.06
C SER A 261 -5.40 -34.50 -4.61
N ILE A 262 -5.40 -35.54 -3.76
CA ILE A 262 -5.32 -35.41 -2.30
C ILE A 262 -3.89 -35.74 -1.92
N ASN A 263 -3.25 -34.84 -1.19
CA ASN A 263 -1.82 -34.86 -0.86
C ASN A 263 -0.91 -34.91 -2.11
N GLY A 264 0.40 -34.96 -1.85
CA GLY A 264 1.45 -35.03 -2.86
C GLY A 264 2.09 -33.68 -3.19
N VAL A 265 2.99 -33.69 -4.17
CA VAL A 265 3.72 -32.49 -4.62
C VAL A 265 2.79 -31.63 -5.49
N ARG A 266 2.67 -30.34 -5.16
CA ARG A 266 1.95 -29.35 -5.97
C ARG A 266 2.80 -28.93 -7.17
N GLN A 267 2.56 -29.57 -8.31
CA GLN A 267 3.19 -29.19 -9.58
C GLN A 267 2.54 -27.94 -10.16
N GLN A 268 3.11 -27.41 -11.25
CA GLN A 268 2.52 -26.31 -12.00
C GLN A 268 1.07 -26.64 -12.37
N ASP A 269 0.18 -25.66 -12.18
CA ASP A 269 -1.25 -25.75 -12.49
C ASP A 269 -2.03 -26.79 -11.67
N TYR A 270 -1.47 -27.32 -10.58
CA TYR A 270 -2.21 -28.25 -9.72
C TYR A 270 -3.10 -27.52 -8.72
N LEU A 271 -4.24 -28.16 -8.39
CA LEU A 271 -5.07 -27.83 -7.24
C LEU A 271 -5.10 -29.07 -6.33
N VAL A 272 -4.48 -28.98 -5.16
CA VAL A 272 -4.25 -30.12 -4.26
C VAL A 272 -4.97 -29.88 -2.94
N ILE A 273 -5.61 -30.92 -2.40
CA ILE A 273 -6.23 -30.90 -1.08
C ILE A 273 -5.31 -31.60 -0.08
N TYR A 274 -5.04 -30.99 1.07
CA TYR A 274 -4.24 -31.56 2.16
C TYR A 274 -5.10 -31.73 3.42
N PRO A 275 -5.68 -32.91 3.68
CA PRO A 275 -6.51 -33.15 4.86
C PRO A 275 -5.66 -33.30 6.12
N ALA A 276 -6.07 -32.66 7.23
CA ALA A 276 -5.38 -32.77 8.52
C ALA A 276 -5.23 -34.22 8.99
N SER A 277 -6.25 -35.06 8.71
CA SER A 277 -6.26 -36.50 9.05
C SER A 277 -5.12 -37.31 8.43
N THR A 278 -4.47 -36.79 7.39
CA THR A 278 -3.36 -37.46 6.69
C THR A 278 -2.06 -36.63 6.68
N ASN A 279 -2.04 -35.47 7.34
CA ASN A 279 -0.90 -34.55 7.37
C ASN A 279 -0.54 -34.22 8.83
N PRO A 280 0.28 -35.05 9.51
CA PRO A 280 0.60 -34.87 10.92
C PRO A 280 1.40 -33.59 11.21
N SER A 281 2.05 -33.01 10.20
CA SER A 281 2.73 -31.71 10.32
C SER A 281 1.78 -30.51 10.29
N LEU A 282 0.48 -30.73 10.00
CA LEU A 282 -0.53 -29.68 9.82
C LEU A 282 -0.09 -28.55 8.88
N THR A 283 0.66 -28.90 7.84
CA THR A 283 1.17 -27.98 6.82
C THR A 283 1.10 -28.61 5.45
N THR A 284 1.13 -27.79 4.41
CA THR A 284 1.14 -28.27 3.01
C THR A 284 2.49 -28.81 2.57
N GLN A 285 3.58 -28.42 3.25
CA GLN A 285 4.98 -28.75 2.90
C GLN A 285 5.35 -28.38 1.44
N GLN A 286 4.74 -27.32 0.89
CA GLN A 286 5.02 -26.86 -0.48
C GLN A 286 6.06 -25.73 -0.50
N ASN A 287 6.40 -25.25 -1.69
CA ASN A 287 7.24 -24.06 -1.87
C ASN A 287 6.38 -22.77 -1.82
N ILE A 288 7.07 -21.63 -1.82
CA ILE A 288 6.45 -20.30 -1.76
C ILE A 288 5.71 -19.88 -3.06
N TYR A 289 5.84 -20.65 -4.14
CA TYR A 289 5.30 -20.30 -5.46
C TYR A 289 3.85 -20.79 -5.64
N GLY A 290 2.94 -20.37 -4.76
CA GLY A 290 1.52 -20.70 -4.84
C GLY A 290 0.65 -19.96 -3.83
N CYS A 291 -0.64 -20.27 -3.82
CA CYS A 291 -1.59 -19.74 -2.85
C CYS A 291 -2.40 -20.88 -2.22
N GLU A 292 -2.59 -20.77 -0.92
CA GLU A 292 -3.27 -21.73 -0.10
C GLU A 292 -4.36 -21.07 0.73
N VAL A 293 -5.40 -21.83 1.03
CA VAL A 293 -6.38 -21.50 2.06
C VAL A 293 -6.43 -22.63 3.08
N ALA A 294 -6.52 -22.27 4.35
CA ALA A 294 -6.74 -23.21 5.44
C ALA A 294 -8.24 -23.23 5.78
N VAL A 295 -8.79 -24.43 5.83
CA VAL A 295 -10.22 -24.70 6.05
C VAL A 295 -10.36 -25.48 7.34
N ASP A 296 -11.23 -25.02 8.23
CA ASP A 296 -11.47 -25.67 9.51
C ASP A 296 -12.36 -26.92 9.39
N SER A 297 -12.65 -27.56 10.53
CA SER A 297 -13.48 -28.77 10.60
C SER A 297 -14.94 -28.57 10.16
N GLN A 298 -15.43 -27.33 10.13
CA GLN A 298 -16.79 -26.98 9.69
C GLN A 298 -16.85 -26.60 8.21
N GLY A 299 -15.70 -26.50 7.54
CA GLY A 299 -15.60 -26.05 6.16
C GLY A 299 -15.33 -24.56 6.02
N LEU A 300 -15.14 -23.81 7.10
CA LEU A 300 -14.89 -22.37 7.03
C LEU A 300 -13.43 -22.10 6.66
N VAL A 301 -13.20 -21.22 5.69
CA VAL A 301 -11.86 -20.73 5.36
C VAL A 301 -11.44 -19.71 6.42
N VAL A 302 -10.41 -20.04 7.19
CA VAL A 302 -9.92 -19.21 8.31
C VAL A 302 -8.65 -18.43 7.97
N GLU A 303 -7.90 -18.87 6.97
CA GLU A 303 -6.64 -18.25 6.56
C GLU A 303 -6.46 -18.37 5.06
N LYS A 304 -5.85 -17.35 4.44
CA LYS A 304 -5.41 -17.38 3.04
C LYS A 304 -4.01 -16.80 2.93
N GLY A 305 -3.09 -17.54 2.34
CA GLY A 305 -1.70 -17.11 2.25
C GLY A 305 -0.84 -18.08 1.44
N THR A 306 0.42 -18.16 1.84
CA THR A 306 1.41 -19.09 1.29
C THR A 306 1.98 -19.86 2.47
N LEU A 307 1.92 -21.20 2.41
CA LEU A 307 2.33 -22.10 3.51
C LEU A 307 1.46 -21.94 4.76
N VAL A 308 0.14 -21.97 4.56
CA VAL A 308 -0.85 -21.86 5.65
C VAL A 308 -0.77 -23.06 6.61
N THR A 309 -1.16 -22.83 7.86
CA THR A 309 -1.29 -23.91 8.85
C THR A 309 -2.65 -24.57 8.74
N ILE A 310 -2.69 -25.89 8.61
CA ILE A 310 -3.93 -26.67 8.49
C ILE A 310 -4.59 -26.79 9.87
N PRO A 311 -5.83 -26.30 10.07
CA PRO A 311 -6.51 -26.45 11.35
C PRO A 311 -6.79 -27.92 11.70
N THR A 312 -6.79 -28.24 12.99
CA THR A 312 -7.12 -29.59 13.47
C THR A 312 -8.50 -30.02 12.98
N GLY A 313 -8.57 -31.21 12.36
CA GLY A 313 -9.80 -31.77 11.79
C GLY A 313 -10.25 -31.13 10.46
N GLY A 314 -9.53 -30.12 9.98
CA GLY A 314 -9.78 -29.43 8.72
C GLY A 314 -8.93 -29.93 7.55
N PHE A 315 -8.67 -29.05 6.58
CA PHE A 315 -7.84 -29.31 5.41
C PHE A 315 -7.31 -28.00 4.79
N ALA A 316 -6.27 -28.07 3.97
CA ALA A 316 -5.87 -26.95 3.11
C ALA A 316 -6.20 -27.21 1.64
N VAL A 317 -6.53 -26.15 0.92
CA VAL A 317 -6.62 -26.13 -0.55
C VAL A 317 -5.43 -25.35 -1.08
N SER A 318 -4.62 -25.96 -1.92
CA SER A 318 -3.36 -25.40 -2.41
C SER A 318 -3.33 -25.34 -3.93
N GLY A 319 -3.16 -24.14 -4.48
CA GLY A 319 -3.10 -23.88 -5.91
C GLY A 319 -1.72 -23.39 -6.37
N HIS A 320 -1.30 -23.81 -7.57
CA HIS A 320 -0.14 -23.29 -8.29
C HIS A 320 -0.54 -22.86 -9.70
N GLY A 321 0.15 -21.89 -10.29
CA GLY A 321 -0.06 -21.45 -11.68
C GLY A 321 -1.49 -20.96 -11.90
N ILE A 322 -2.21 -21.51 -12.88
CA ILE A 322 -3.62 -21.13 -13.13
C ILE A 322 -4.53 -21.39 -11.92
N ASN A 323 -4.18 -22.38 -11.08
CA ASN A 323 -4.97 -22.73 -9.90
C ASN A 323 -4.58 -21.90 -8.68
N GLU A 324 -3.39 -21.29 -8.65
CA GLU A 324 -3.06 -20.25 -7.68
C GLU A 324 -3.96 -19.03 -7.91
N LYS A 325 -4.05 -18.57 -9.16
CA LYS A 325 -4.98 -17.51 -9.57
C LYS A 325 -6.42 -17.85 -9.22
N PHE A 326 -6.87 -19.08 -9.51
CA PHE A 326 -8.21 -19.56 -9.13
C PHE A 326 -8.46 -19.44 -7.62
N VAL A 327 -7.55 -19.94 -6.78
CA VAL A 327 -7.69 -19.87 -5.32
C VAL A 327 -7.78 -18.42 -4.85
N ARG A 328 -6.91 -17.54 -5.36
CA ARG A 328 -6.91 -16.11 -4.99
C ARG A 328 -8.21 -15.40 -5.34
N GLU A 329 -8.74 -15.67 -6.54
CA GLU A 329 -9.90 -14.98 -7.11
C GLU A 329 -11.25 -15.53 -6.62
N ASN A 330 -11.32 -16.79 -6.19
CA ASN A 330 -12.60 -17.46 -5.95
C ASN A 330 -12.78 -17.98 -4.52
N ILE A 331 -11.71 -18.08 -3.74
CA ILE A 331 -11.78 -18.55 -2.35
C ILE A 331 -11.31 -17.42 -1.42
N HIS A 332 -12.19 -17.02 -0.52
CA HIS A 332 -11.98 -15.89 0.38
C HIS A 332 -12.02 -16.38 1.82
N VAL A 333 -11.37 -15.64 2.71
CA VAL A 333 -11.53 -15.84 4.15
C VAL A 333 -13.01 -15.64 4.49
N GLY A 334 -13.57 -16.53 5.32
CA GLY A 334 -15.00 -16.62 5.59
C GLY A 334 -15.84 -17.37 4.54
N SER A 335 -15.26 -17.87 3.44
CA SER A 335 -15.95 -18.79 2.52
C SER A 335 -16.19 -20.15 3.18
N ASN A 336 -17.26 -20.85 2.79
CA ASN A 336 -17.45 -22.25 3.16
C ASN A 336 -16.99 -23.17 2.02
N VAL A 337 -16.08 -24.10 2.30
CA VAL A 337 -15.42 -24.97 1.34
C VAL A 337 -15.58 -26.42 1.77
N THR A 338 -16.01 -27.26 0.84
CA THR A 338 -16.09 -28.72 1.02
C THR A 338 -15.52 -29.42 -0.19
N TYR A 339 -15.11 -30.67 -0.06
CA TYR A 339 -14.64 -31.45 -1.20
C TYR A 339 -15.15 -32.90 -1.14
N ASN A 340 -15.32 -33.50 -2.32
CA ASN A 340 -15.63 -34.92 -2.47
C ASN A 340 -14.38 -35.65 -2.99
N SER A 341 -13.85 -36.56 -2.18
CA SER A 341 -12.63 -37.31 -2.50
C SER A 341 -12.79 -38.26 -3.69
N THR A 342 -14.00 -38.77 -3.93
CA THR A 342 -14.31 -39.73 -5.01
C THR A 342 -14.46 -39.05 -6.36
N THR A 343 -15.27 -37.99 -6.43
CA THR A 343 -15.51 -37.24 -7.68
C THR A 343 -14.41 -36.23 -7.99
N LYS A 344 -13.57 -35.93 -6.99
CA LYS A 344 -12.55 -34.88 -7.00
C LYS A 344 -13.12 -33.48 -7.26
N ILE A 345 -14.30 -33.21 -6.72
CA ILE A 345 -14.96 -31.91 -6.84
C ILE A 345 -14.77 -31.13 -5.54
N LEU A 346 -14.25 -29.91 -5.65
CA LEU A 346 -14.23 -28.87 -4.64
C LEU A 346 -15.47 -27.99 -4.83
N THR A 347 -16.21 -27.73 -3.76
CA THR A 347 -17.38 -26.84 -3.75
C THR A 347 -17.06 -25.68 -2.82
N ILE A 348 -17.20 -24.46 -3.35
CA ILE A 348 -16.97 -23.21 -2.65
C ILE A 348 -18.28 -22.44 -2.61
N THR A 349 -18.76 -22.14 -1.41
CA THR A 349 -19.92 -21.28 -1.17
C THR A 349 -19.41 -19.95 -0.62
N ASN A 350 -19.51 -18.92 -1.44
CA ASN A 350 -19.20 -17.55 -1.07
C ASN A 350 -20.48 -16.83 -0.67
N ASN A 351 -20.50 -16.27 0.53
CA ASN A 351 -21.60 -15.44 1.02
C ASN A 351 -21.01 -14.13 1.54
N LEU A 352 -21.36 -13.01 0.91
CA LEU A 352 -20.74 -11.71 1.18
C LEU A 352 -20.95 -11.25 2.62
N ILE A 353 -22.12 -11.51 3.20
CA ILE A 353 -22.48 -11.13 4.57
C ILE A 353 -21.61 -11.91 5.56
N ASN A 354 -21.52 -13.23 5.38
CA ASN A 354 -20.72 -14.10 6.24
C ASN A 354 -19.22 -13.77 6.15
N GLN A 355 -18.71 -13.56 4.94
CA GLN A 355 -17.30 -13.20 4.72
C GLN A 355 -16.95 -11.86 5.36
N THR A 356 -17.78 -10.84 5.14
CA THR A 356 -17.57 -9.51 5.73
C THR A 356 -17.58 -9.58 7.25
N LEU A 357 -18.58 -10.27 7.83
CA LEU A 357 -18.70 -10.40 9.28
C LEU A 357 -17.49 -11.13 9.88
N TYR A 358 -17.05 -12.24 9.26
CA TYR A 358 -15.89 -12.98 9.75
C TYR A 358 -14.61 -12.13 9.75
N SER A 359 -14.36 -11.37 8.67
CA SER A 359 -13.21 -10.45 8.62
C SER A 359 -13.30 -9.36 9.67
N PHE A 360 -14.48 -8.77 9.88
CA PHE A 360 -14.67 -7.68 10.84
C PHE A 360 -14.64 -8.16 12.30
N GLN A 361 -15.08 -9.38 12.57
CA GLN A 361 -14.89 -10.03 13.87
C GLN A 361 -13.41 -10.24 14.16
N THR A 362 -12.66 -10.77 13.19
CA THR A 362 -11.20 -10.96 13.33
C THR A 362 -10.49 -9.64 13.61
N GLU A 363 -10.81 -8.58 12.86
CA GLU A 363 -10.20 -7.26 13.05
C GLU A 363 -10.63 -6.59 14.36
N ALA A 364 -11.86 -6.83 14.82
CA ALA A 364 -12.34 -6.39 16.11
C ALA A 364 -11.60 -7.07 17.27
N ASP A 365 -11.33 -8.38 17.17
CA ASP A 365 -10.54 -9.13 18.15
C ASP A 365 -9.09 -8.60 18.21
N ILE A 366 -8.49 -8.30 17.06
CA ILE A 366 -7.15 -7.66 16.98
C ILE A 366 -7.19 -6.28 17.64
N SER A 367 -8.18 -5.46 17.30
CA SER A 367 -8.36 -4.10 17.85
C SER A 367 -8.56 -4.13 19.37
N GLU A 368 -9.37 -5.07 19.87
CA GLU A 368 -9.56 -5.30 21.30
C GLU A 368 -8.24 -5.70 21.97
N GLY A 369 -7.48 -6.61 21.36
CA GLY A 369 -6.16 -7.00 21.83
C GLY A 369 -5.18 -5.83 21.92
N LEU A 370 -5.14 -4.96 20.91
CA LEU A 370 -4.30 -3.76 20.89
C LEU A 370 -4.68 -2.78 22.00
N VAL A 371 -5.95 -2.45 22.14
CA VAL A 371 -6.45 -1.52 23.17
C VAL A 371 -6.21 -2.09 24.57
N ASN A 372 -6.53 -3.37 24.79
CA ASN A 372 -6.31 -4.01 26.08
C ASN A 372 -4.82 -4.08 26.44
N THR A 373 -3.95 -4.36 25.48
CA THR A 373 -2.49 -4.35 25.68
C THR A 373 -2.03 -2.96 26.07
N ALA A 374 -2.44 -1.93 25.34
CA ALA A 374 -2.09 -0.54 25.61
C ALA A 374 -2.56 -0.10 27.01
N LYS A 375 -3.84 -0.35 27.33
CA LYS A 375 -4.48 0.02 28.59
C LYS A 375 -3.89 -0.72 29.79
N ASN A 376 -3.89 -2.05 29.76
CA ASN A 376 -3.45 -2.86 30.88
C ASN A 376 -1.94 -2.78 31.08
N GLY A 377 -1.18 -2.64 29.99
CA GLY A 377 0.25 -2.40 30.01
C GLY A 377 0.65 -0.96 30.33
N MET A 378 -0.30 -0.03 30.42
CA MET A 378 -0.07 1.41 30.65
C MET A 378 0.95 2.01 29.66
N TYR A 379 0.85 1.63 28.38
CA TYR A 379 1.70 2.17 27.33
C TYR A 379 1.35 3.63 27.02
N ASP A 380 2.38 4.43 26.75
CA ASP A 380 2.21 5.79 26.20
C ASP A 380 1.93 5.70 24.69
N VAL A 381 0.67 5.40 24.38
CA VAL A 381 0.17 5.27 23.01
C VAL A 381 -0.40 6.59 22.50
N ASN A 382 -0.52 6.69 21.18
CA ASN A 382 -0.93 7.91 20.51
C ASN A 382 -2.26 8.51 20.99
N ASN A 383 -3.31 7.73 21.22
CA ASN A 383 -4.58 8.21 21.80
C ASN A 383 -5.46 7.08 22.35
N LEU A 384 -5.17 6.61 23.56
CA LEU A 384 -5.92 5.49 24.16
C LEU A 384 -7.43 5.76 24.32
N GLU A 385 -7.81 6.98 24.72
CA GLU A 385 -9.23 7.33 24.94
C GLU A 385 -10.04 7.19 23.65
N ARG A 386 -9.54 7.76 22.54
CA ARG A 386 -10.20 7.62 21.23
C ARG A 386 -10.19 6.17 20.74
N ALA A 387 -9.12 5.41 21.02
CA ALA A 387 -9.07 4.00 20.68
C ALA A 387 -10.14 3.18 21.41
N GLU A 388 -10.38 3.44 22.70
CA GLU A 388 -11.45 2.80 23.49
C GLU A 388 -12.85 3.18 23.00
N GLU A 389 -13.07 4.45 22.64
CA GLU A 389 -14.32 4.93 22.06
C GLU A 389 -14.60 4.24 20.71
N ASN A 390 -13.62 4.23 19.82
CA ASN A 390 -13.72 3.60 18.51
C ASN A 390 -13.90 2.08 18.62
N LEU A 391 -13.18 1.41 19.52
CA LEU A 391 -13.36 -0.02 19.79
C LEU A 391 -14.80 -0.31 20.27
N SER A 392 -15.36 0.53 21.13
CA SER A 392 -16.74 0.37 21.60
C SER A 392 -17.75 0.44 20.45
N LEU A 393 -17.55 1.35 19.50
CA LEU A 393 -18.37 1.47 18.29
C LEU A 393 -18.22 0.26 17.35
N ILE A 394 -16.99 -0.23 17.18
CA ILE A 394 -16.67 -1.44 16.42
C ILE A 394 -17.41 -2.64 17.01
N LEU A 395 -17.23 -2.92 18.31
CA LEU A 395 -17.82 -4.08 18.98
C LEU A 395 -19.35 -4.04 18.94
N ALA A 396 -19.95 -2.87 19.18
CA ALA A 396 -21.40 -2.69 19.09
C ALA A 396 -21.92 -2.97 17.67
N SER A 397 -21.24 -2.46 16.63
CA SER A 397 -21.65 -2.70 15.24
C SER A 397 -21.43 -4.15 14.80
N VAL A 398 -20.34 -4.79 15.20
CA VAL A 398 -20.09 -6.22 14.91
C VAL A 398 -21.15 -7.11 15.57
N TYR A 399 -21.60 -6.76 16.78
CA TYR A 399 -22.70 -7.44 17.46
C TYR A 399 -24.00 -7.32 16.67
N GLU A 400 -24.39 -6.10 16.26
CA GLU A 400 -25.60 -5.90 15.44
C GLU A 400 -25.50 -6.59 14.07
N MET A 401 -24.33 -6.54 13.43
CA MET A 401 -24.07 -7.26 12.19
C MET A 401 -24.22 -8.78 12.34
N THR A 402 -23.90 -9.35 13.52
CA THR A 402 -24.10 -10.78 13.82
C THR A 402 -25.60 -11.13 13.91
N ILE A 403 -26.40 -10.26 14.52
CA ILE A 403 -27.87 -10.42 14.58
C ILE A 403 -28.46 -10.33 13.15
N LEU A 404 -28.03 -9.33 12.39
CA LEU A 404 -28.47 -9.11 11.01
C LEU A 404 -28.07 -10.27 10.10
N GLN A 405 -26.87 -10.83 10.23
CA GLN A 405 -26.45 -12.01 9.47
C GLN A 405 -27.43 -13.18 9.63
N THR A 406 -27.85 -13.47 10.87
CA THR A 406 -28.81 -14.54 11.16
C THR A 406 -30.14 -14.29 10.43
N LYS A 407 -30.68 -13.07 10.53
CA LYS A 407 -31.92 -12.68 9.84
C LYS A 407 -31.78 -12.75 8.32
N ILE A 408 -30.70 -12.20 7.77
CA ILE A 408 -30.45 -12.15 6.33
C ILE A 408 -30.36 -13.57 5.75
N ASN A 409 -29.73 -14.50 6.46
CA ASN A 409 -29.64 -15.90 6.02
C ASN A 409 -31.01 -16.61 5.98
N GLU A 410 -31.99 -16.16 6.78
CA GLU A 410 -33.35 -16.69 6.80
C GLU A 410 -34.27 -16.01 5.78
N THR A 411 -34.26 -14.68 5.71
CA THR A 411 -35.29 -13.88 5.01
C THR A 411 -34.79 -13.09 3.82
N LYS A 412 -33.48 -12.79 3.75
CA LYS A 412 -32.82 -11.98 2.72
C LYS A 412 -33.52 -10.64 2.43
N THR A 413 -34.08 -9.98 3.44
CA THR A 413 -34.81 -8.71 3.21
C THR A 413 -33.85 -7.59 2.79
N PRO A 414 -34.27 -6.68 1.89
CA PRO A 414 -33.48 -5.50 1.52
C PRO A 414 -33.15 -4.59 2.70
N GLN A 415 -34.06 -4.49 3.67
CA GLN A 415 -33.86 -3.71 4.89
C GLN A 415 -32.67 -4.25 5.70
N ASP A 416 -32.68 -5.54 6.05
CA ASP A 416 -31.63 -6.12 6.89
C ASP A 416 -30.27 -6.05 6.20
N ILE A 417 -30.23 -6.27 4.87
CA ILE A 417 -29.03 -6.12 4.06
C ILE A 417 -28.53 -4.66 4.07
N GLY A 418 -29.43 -3.70 3.90
CA GLY A 418 -29.10 -2.27 3.94
C GLY A 418 -28.54 -1.84 5.30
N GLU A 419 -29.13 -2.30 6.40
CA GLU A 419 -28.63 -2.05 7.76
C GLU A 419 -27.25 -2.72 7.99
N PHE A 420 -27.03 -3.93 7.48
CA PHE A 420 -25.72 -4.58 7.60
C PHE A 420 -24.62 -3.76 6.90
N ILE A 421 -24.89 -3.27 5.69
CA ILE A 421 -23.95 -2.43 4.94
C ILE A 421 -23.74 -1.09 5.66
N ARG A 422 -24.78 -0.52 6.29
CA ARG A 422 -24.66 0.71 7.11
C ARG A 422 -23.65 0.51 8.24
N HIS A 423 -23.78 -0.56 9.01
CA HIS A 423 -22.84 -0.89 10.08
C HIS A 423 -21.43 -1.14 9.53
N LYS A 424 -21.30 -1.92 8.45
CA LYS A 424 -20.00 -2.13 7.78
C LYS A 424 -19.30 -0.80 7.50
N LYS A 425 -19.99 0.13 6.82
CA LYS A 425 -19.41 1.43 6.46
C LYS A 425 -19.06 2.29 7.66
N ALA A 426 -19.85 2.21 8.73
CA ALA A 426 -19.67 3.03 9.92
C ALA A 426 -18.37 2.70 10.68
N ILE A 427 -17.86 1.48 10.55
CA ILE A 427 -16.71 1.01 11.34
C ILE A 427 -15.46 0.70 10.51
N GLU A 428 -15.55 0.68 9.18
CA GLU A 428 -14.45 0.29 8.29
C GLU A 428 -13.18 1.15 8.47
N SER A 429 -13.31 2.46 8.66
CA SER A 429 -12.15 3.33 8.94
C SER A 429 -11.69 3.30 10.39
N LEU A 430 -12.54 2.86 11.32
CA LEU A 430 -12.24 2.88 12.75
C LEU A 430 -11.18 1.85 13.13
N PHE A 431 -11.06 0.74 12.40
CA PHE A 431 -9.99 -0.25 12.61
C PHE A 431 -8.60 0.36 12.45
N ASP A 432 -8.38 1.12 11.36
CA ASP A 432 -7.13 1.84 11.14
C ASP A 432 -6.90 2.90 12.23
N GLU A 433 -7.95 3.60 12.66
CA GLU A 433 -7.84 4.59 13.74
C GLU A 433 -7.41 3.96 15.06
N VAL A 434 -8.02 2.83 15.45
CA VAL A 434 -7.61 2.06 16.65
C VAL A 434 -6.17 1.61 16.53
N TYR A 435 -5.76 1.09 15.37
CA TYR A 435 -4.37 0.71 15.14
C TYR A 435 -3.43 1.90 15.37
N PHE A 436 -3.64 3.03 14.68
CA PHE A 436 -2.79 4.22 14.83
C PHE A 436 -2.77 4.79 16.24
N ASP A 437 -3.92 4.79 16.92
CA ASP A 437 -4.05 5.34 18.27
C ASP A 437 -3.41 4.47 19.35
N THR A 438 -3.20 3.18 19.06
CA THR A 438 -2.54 2.22 19.96
C THR A 438 -1.04 2.06 19.66
N LEU A 439 -0.49 2.76 18.66
CA LEU A 439 0.95 2.79 18.40
C LEU A 439 1.69 3.59 19.47
N VAL A 440 2.91 3.14 19.79
CA VAL A 440 3.86 3.83 20.65
C VAL A 440 4.83 4.63 19.78
N SER A 441 4.96 5.93 20.07
CA SER A 441 5.95 6.80 19.45
C SER A 441 7.04 7.15 20.46
N ARG A 442 8.21 6.53 20.31
CA ARG A 442 9.34 6.68 21.24
C ARG A 442 9.94 8.09 21.13
N ARG A 443 10.48 8.58 22.26
CA ARG A 443 11.20 9.87 22.31
C ARG A 443 12.71 9.75 22.25
N ILE A 444 13.25 8.53 22.33
CA ILE A 444 14.68 8.21 22.23
C ILE A 444 14.81 7.10 21.19
N GLU A 445 15.01 7.50 19.95
CA GLU A 445 15.24 6.64 18.80
C GLU A 445 15.78 7.48 17.64
N SER A 446 16.60 6.86 16.79
CA SER A 446 17.00 7.49 15.53
C SER A 446 15.98 7.18 14.43
N ARG A 447 15.56 8.23 13.72
CA ARG A 447 14.65 8.13 12.58
C ARG A 447 15.42 8.60 11.35
N GLY A 448 15.91 7.65 10.58
CA GLY A 448 16.80 7.85 9.46
C GLY A 448 16.07 7.88 8.12
N THR A 449 16.65 8.53 7.12
CA THR A 449 16.29 8.27 5.72
C THR A 449 17.51 8.37 4.81
N TRP A 450 17.60 7.49 3.81
CA TRP A 450 18.51 7.69 2.70
C TRP A 450 17.95 8.77 1.79
N HIS A 451 18.82 9.68 1.36
CA HIS A 451 18.44 10.79 0.51
C HIS A 451 19.45 10.92 -0.63
N ARG A 452 18.96 10.70 -1.85
CA ARG A 452 19.67 11.06 -3.08
C ARG A 452 19.39 12.52 -3.42
N PRO A 453 20.41 13.40 -3.40
CA PRO A 453 20.28 14.80 -3.75
C PRO A 453 19.62 15.05 -5.12
N TYR A 454 18.64 15.94 -5.13
CA TYR A 454 17.97 16.43 -6.34
C TYR A 454 17.74 17.96 -6.33
N GLU A 455 18.09 18.62 -5.23
CA GLU A 455 17.83 20.02 -4.93
C GLU A 455 18.80 20.92 -5.71
N MET A 456 18.27 21.74 -6.62
CA MET A 456 19.05 22.61 -7.50
C MET A 456 19.14 24.06 -6.98
N SER A 457 18.85 24.27 -5.69
CA SER A 457 18.97 25.59 -5.03
C SER A 457 18.96 25.44 -3.51
N LEU A 458 19.49 26.45 -2.81
CA LEU A 458 19.44 26.51 -1.34
C LEU A 458 18.00 26.40 -0.80
N SER A 459 17.05 27.12 -1.42
CA SER A 459 15.63 27.05 -1.00
C SER A 459 15.00 25.67 -1.14
N GLN A 460 15.50 24.84 -2.06
CA GLN A 460 15.03 23.46 -2.19
C GLN A 460 15.64 22.56 -1.12
N ILE A 461 16.91 22.76 -0.77
CA ILE A 461 17.55 22.10 0.38
C ILE A 461 16.78 22.43 1.66
N GLU A 462 16.50 23.70 1.90
CA GLU A 462 15.69 24.16 3.05
C GLU A 462 14.31 23.48 3.07
N ALA A 463 13.61 23.43 1.94
CA ALA A 463 12.29 22.80 1.85
C ALA A 463 12.31 21.28 2.12
N THR A 464 13.33 20.57 1.61
CA THR A 464 13.51 19.14 1.92
C THR A 464 13.78 18.94 3.41
N LEU A 465 14.66 19.73 4.02
CA LEU A 465 14.97 19.62 5.45
C LEU A 465 13.78 20.02 6.33
N ASP A 466 12.98 21.01 5.92
CA ASP A 466 11.72 21.35 6.58
C ASP A 466 10.72 20.18 6.53
N GLU A 467 10.59 19.51 5.38
CA GLU A 467 9.77 18.31 5.23
C GLU A 467 10.24 17.21 6.20
N LEU A 468 11.55 16.93 6.24
CA LEU A 468 12.14 15.94 7.14
C LEU A 468 11.90 16.26 8.62
N LYS A 469 12.12 17.52 9.04
CA LYS A 469 11.86 17.96 10.42
C LYS A 469 10.37 17.87 10.78
N ASN A 470 9.49 18.22 9.85
CA ASN A 470 8.04 18.09 10.05
C ASN A 470 7.60 16.62 10.22
N LEU A 471 8.25 15.70 9.51
CA LEU A 471 8.05 14.26 9.63
C LEU A 471 8.85 13.61 10.76
N LYS A 472 9.54 14.41 11.57
CA LYS A 472 10.28 13.99 12.78
C LYS A 472 11.47 13.06 12.50
N PHE A 473 12.11 13.20 11.35
CA PHE A 473 13.40 12.56 11.09
C PHE A 473 14.51 13.23 11.90
N THR A 474 15.47 12.43 12.36
CA THR A 474 16.65 12.90 13.10
C THR A 474 17.94 12.74 12.31
N ASP A 475 17.98 11.80 11.36
CA ASP A 475 19.19 11.41 10.65
C ASP A 475 18.93 11.33 9.14
N VAL A 476 19.86 11.85 8.35
CA VAL A 476 19.86 11.75 6.88
C VAL A 476 21.16 11.13 6.43
N TYR A 477 21.05 10.03 5.68
CA TYR A 477 22.14 9.43 4.95
C TYR A 477 22.18 10.08 3.56
N LEU A 478 22.98 11.13 3.43
CA LEU A 478 23.05 11.97 2.24
C LEU A 478 24.00 11.36 1.22
N GLU A 479 23.49 10.93 0.07
CA GLU A 479 24.31 10.31 -0.97
C GLU A 479 25.36 11.31 -1.49
N THR A 480 26.59 11.18 -1.02
CA THR A 480 27.67 12.15 -1.20
C THR A 480 28.58 11.79 -2.36
N PHE A 481 28.74 10.49 -2.59
CA PHE A 481 29.48 9.92 -3.71
C PHE A 481 28.65 8.81 -4.37
N TRP A 482 28.17 9.04 -5.60
CA TRP A 482 27.42 8.05 -6.36
C TRP A 482 27.74 8.10 -7.85
N TYR A 483 27.68 6.94 -8.50
CA TYR A 483 27.97 6.76 -9.93
C TYR A 483 29.30 7.38 -10.39
N GLY A 484 30.29 7.41 -9.49
CA GLY A 484 31.60 8.02 -9.75
C GLY A 484 31.63 9.55 -9.68
N TYR A 485 30.59 10.21 -9.18
CA TYR A 485 30.51 11.66 -8.99
C TYR A 485 30.45 12.03 -7.51
N ALA A 486 30.96 13.21 -7.14
CA ALA A 486 30.76 13.81 -5.82
C ALA A 486 29.81 15.01 -5.86
N ILE A 487 29.09 15.24 -4.76
CA ILE A 487 28.26 16.44 -4.57
C ILE A 487 29.03 17.61 -3.94
N TYR A 488 30.31 17.40 -3.63
CA TYR A 488 31.25 18.39 -3.13
C TYR A 488 32.40 18.62 -4.13
N ARG A 489 33.11 19.74 -4.04
CA ARG A 489 34.23 20.04 -4.96
C ARG A 489 35.45 19.19 -4.62
N SER A 490 35.85 18.32 -5.55
CA SER A 490 37.00 17.42 -5.41
C SER A 490 38.00 17.59 -6.56
N ASN A 491 39.27 17.27 -6.30
CA ASN A 491 40.29 17.10 -7.35
C ASN A 491 40.41 15.64 -7.82
N LEU A 492 39.80 14.70 -7.11
CA LEU A 492 39.85 13.25 -7.36
C LEU A 492 38.66 12.79 -8.21
N VAL A 493 37.49 13.36 -7.95
CA VAL A 493 36.21 12.95 -8.56
C VAL A 493 35.50 14.13 -9.23
N PRO A 494 34.85 13.90 -10.38
CA PRO A 494 34.08 14.95 -11.04
C PRO A 494 32.89 15.37 -10.17
N TYR A 495 32.61 16.68 -10.18
CA TYR A 495 31.40 17.22 -9.56
C TYR A 495 30.15 16.72 -10.28
N HIS A 496 29.12 16.33 -9.54
CA HIS A 496 27.90 15.78 -10.11
C HIS A 496 27.26 16.75 -11.11
N GLU A 497 26.96 16.26 -12.32
CA GLU A 497 26.53 17.11 -13.45
C GLU A 497 25.22 17.88 -13.16
N ILE A 498 24.34 17.36 -12.30
CA ILE A 498 23.09 18.03 -11.90
C ILE A 498 23.33 19.36 -11.16
N PHE A 499 24.48 19.51 -10.50
CA PHE A 499 24.83 20.71 -9.72
C PHE A 499 25.79 21.64 -10.47
N LYS A 500 26.13 21.31 -11.72
CA LYS A 500 27.06 22.10 -12.52
C LYS A 500 26.51 23.49 -12.82
N GLY A 501 27.24 24.50 -12.37
CA GLY A 501 26.84 25.91 -12.51
C GLY A 501 25.71 26.34 -11.56
N ILE A 502 25.38 25.51 -10.56
CA ILE A 502 24.48 25.87 -9.47
C ILE A 502 25.31 26.43 -8.31
N GLU A 503 24.80 27.49 -7.69
CA GLU A 503 25.35 28.16 -6.52
C GLU A 503 24.36 27.97 -5.36
N PHE A 504 24.85 27.69 -4.16
CA PHE A 504 24.03 27.43 -2.97
C PHE A 504 24.16 28.56 -1.94
N GLY A 505 24.08 29.82 -2.38
CA GLY A 505 24.21 30.96 -1.48
C GLY A 505 25.67 31.22 -1.09
N GLU A 506 25.94 31.31 0.22
CA GLU A 506 27.30 31.55 0.74
C GLU A 506 28.13 30.27 0.92
N TYR A 507 27.50 29.10 0.79
CA TYR A 507 28.13 27.80 0.96
C TYR A 507 29.00 27.42 -0.24
N LYS A 508 30.11 26.73 0.01
CA LYS A 508 31.11 26.44 -1.03
C LYS A 508 30.63 25.42 -2.08
N ASP A 509 29.73 24.52 -1.69
CA ASP A 509 29.07 23.53 -2.55
C ASP A 509 27.80 22.95 -1.91
N TYR A 510 27.17 21.97 -2.57
CA TYR A 510 25.95 21.32 -2.11
C TYR A 510 26.13 20.65 -0.74
N LEU A 511 27.22 19.91 -0.52
CA LEU A 511 27.43 19.18 0.74
C LEU A 511 27.51 20.15 1.92
N ASP A 512 28.27 21.22 1.76
CA ASP A 512 28.41 22.28 2.75
C ASP A 512 27.07 22.96 3.07
N ALA A 513 26.28 23.26 2.03
CA ALA A 513 24.95 23.85 2.19
C ALA A 513 23.98 22.93 2.94
N PHE A 514 23.94 21.65 2.56
CA PHE A 514 23.03 20.68 3.15
C PHE A 514 23.36 20.43 4.63
N ILE A 515 24.64 20.23 4.98
CA ILE A 515 25.07 20.05 6.37
C ILE A 515 24.71 21.27 7.22
N SER A 516 25.05 22.47 6.74
CA SER A 516 24.83 23.72 7.47
C SER A 516 23.34 23.99 7.71
N GLU A 517 22.49 23.76 6.70
CA GLU A 517 21.04 23.94 6.84
C GLU A 517 20.36 22.84 7.68
N ALA A 518 20.89 21.62 7.65
CA ALA A 518 20.38 20.50 8.45
C ALA A 518 20.64 20.74 9.95
N LYS A 519 21.82 21.28 10.28
CA LYS A 519 22.19 21.64 11.65
C LYS A 519 21.23 22.62 12.30
N LYS A 520 20.74 23.64 11.55
CA LYS A 520 19.73 24.61 12.02
C LYS A 520 18.38 23.97 12.40
N ARG A 521 18.17 22.70 12.04
CA ARG A 521 16.94 21.94 12.26
C ARG A 521 17.18 20.70 13.14
N ASP A 522 18.35 20.57 13.76
CA ASP A 522 18.77 19.40 14.55
C ASP A 522 18.70 18.08 13.75
N ILE A 523 19.05 18.13 12.46
CA ILE A 523 19.12 16.94 11.61
C ILE A 523 20.59 16.55 11.42
N ASN A 524 20.92 15.34 11.82
CA ASN A 524 22.24 14.76 11.61
C ASN A 524 22.45 14.38 10.14
N VAL A 525 23.62 14.72 9.59
CA VAL A 525 23.99 14.33 8.23
C VAL A 525 25.14 13.31 8.27
N HIS A 526 24.87 12.13 7.73
CA HIS A 526 25.87 11.09 7.46
C HIS A 526 26.18 11.08 5.97
N ALA A 527 27.46 11.09 5.60
CA ALA A 527 27.86 11.00 4.20
C ALA A 527 27.71 9.57 3.69
N TRP A 528 26.68 9.31 2.89
CA TRP A 528 26.44 8.02 2.24
C TRP A 528 27.25 7.90 0.95
N VAL A 529 28.02 6.83 0.83
CA VAL A 529 28.96 6.61 -0.27
C VAL A 529 28.74 5.26 -0.94
N GLN A 530 28.69 5.25 -2.28
CA GLN A 530 28.74 4.02 -3.07
C GLN A 530 30.20 3.63 -3.28
N ASN A 531 30.64 2.50 -2.73
CA ASN A 531 32.06 2.16 -2.71
C ASN A 531 32.55 1.61 -4.05
N PHE A 532 32.32 0.32 -4.28
CA PHE A 532 32.81 -0.34 -5.49
C PHE A 532 31.85 -0.23 -6.67
N TYR A 533 30.64 0.30 -6.46
CA TYR A 533 29.65 0.53 -7.50
C TYR A 533 29.76 1.95 -8.05
N VAL A 534 29.91 2.08 -9.37
CA VAL A 534 30.15 3.38 -10.04
C VAL A 534 29.13 3.71 -11.12
N GLY A 535 27.98 3.05 -11.07
CA GLY A 535 26.80 3.39 -11.85
C GLY A 535 26.44 2.39 -12.95
N PRO A 536 25.32 2.60 -13.64
CA PRO A 536 24.94 1.76 -14.76
C PRO A 536 25.69 2.11 -16.06
N THR A 537 25.69 1.19 -17.03
CA THR A 537 26.32 1.39 -18.36
C THR A 537 25.80 2.61 -19.12
N TRP A 538 24.58 3.09 -18.81
CA TRP A 538 23.97 4.25 -19.47
C TRP A 538 24.18 5.58 -18.73
N TYR A 539 24.72 5.57 -17.50
CA TYR A 539 24.93 6.79 -16.73
C TYR A 539 26.00 6.60 -15.64
N HIS A 540 27.21 7.06 -15.91
CA HIS A 540 28.37 7.04 -15.00
C HIS A 540 29.25 8.27 -15.26
N SER A 541 30.23 8.50 -14.40
CA SER A 541 31.23 9.56 -14.58
C SER A 541 32.41 9.14 -15.45
N SER A 542 33.23 10.10 -15.88
CA SER A 542 34.45 9.79 -16.64
C SER A 542 35.43 8.90 -15.88
N LEU A 543 35.30 8.81 -14.55
CA LEU A 543 36.10 7.93 -13.70
C LEU A 543 36.11 6.48 -14.19
N TRP A 544 34.97 5.99 -14.71
CA TRP A 544 34.90 4.63 -15.26
C TRP A 544 35.73 4.49 -16.54
N ASP A 545 35.58 5.42 -17.49
CA ASP A 545 36.25 5.38 -18.80
C ASP A 545 37.76 5.64 -18.69
N ASP A 546 38.17 6.47 -17.73
CA ASP A 546 39.56 6.87 -17.50
C ASP A 546 40.40 5.75 -16.84
N HIS A 547 39.74 4.78 -16.19
CA HIS A 547 40.39 3.70 -15.42
C HIS A 547 39.89 2.28 -15.77
N PRO A 548 40.08 1.80 -17.02
CA PRO A 548 39.68 0.44 -17.41
C PRO A 548 40.39 -0.67 -16.63
N GLU A 549 41.57 -0.40 -16.08
CA GLU A 549 42.33 -1.31 -15.22
C GLU A 549 41.69 -1.56 -13.85
N TRP A 550 40.70 -0.75 -13.47
CA TRP A 550 39.96 -0.90 -12.20
C TRP A 550 38.72 -1.77 -12.34
N TRP A 551 38.27 -2.05 -13.56
CA TRP A 551 37.00 -2.72 -13.82
C TRP A 551 36.98 -4.15 -13.26
N ILE A 552 35.88 -4.50 -12.59
CA ILE A 552 35.65 -5.88 -12.23
C ILE A 552 35.49 -6.76 -13.48
N VAL A 553 35.81 -8.04 -13.34
CA VAL A 553 35.65 -9.04 -14.41
C VAL A 553 34.77 -10.18 -13.91
N ASP A 554 33.72 -10.52 -14.67
CA ASP A 554 32.88 -11.70 -14.40
C ASP A 554 33.55 -13.01 -14.87
N ILE A 555 32.98 -14.16 -14.48
CA ILE A 555 33.49 -15.48 -14.86
C ILE A 555 33.55 -15.73 -16.38
N ASN A 556 32.83 -14.94 -17.18
CA ASN A 556 32.78 -15.02 -18.64
C ASN A 556 33.70 -13.98 -19.33
N GLY A 557 34.37 -13.12 -18.56
CA GLY A 557 35.23 -12.06 -19.06
C GLY A 557 34.53 -10.74 -19.38
N ASN A 558 33.28 -10.54 -18.94
CA ASN A 558 32.57 -9.26 -19.10
C ASN A 558 32.87 -8.30 -17.95
N HIS A 559 32.76 -7.00 -18.24
CA HIS A 559 32.94 -5.91 -17.27
C HIS A 559 31.62 -5.29 -16.78
N ALA A 560 30.57 -5.38 -17.61
CA ALA A 560 29.21 -5.07 -17.18
C ALA A 560 28.57 -6.34 -16.63
N ILE A 561 27.86 -6.22 -15.51
CA ILE A 561 27.18 -7.34 -14.89
C ILE A 561 26.07 -7.86 -15.81
N THR A 562 26.14 -9.13 -16.21
CA THR A 562 25.15 -9.73 -17.12
C THR A 562 24.76 -11.15 -16.71
N GLY A 563 23.55 -11.56 -17.10
CA GLY A 563 23.10 -12.95 -17.02
C GLY A 563 22.84 -13.46 -15.59
N LYS A 564 22.65 -12.56 -14.61
CA LYS A 564 22.37 -12.92 -13.22
C LYS A 564 20.96 -13.51 -13.07
N PRO A 565 20.74 -14.41 -12.10
CA PRO A 565 19.39 -14.92 -11.78
C PRO A 565 18.43 -13.80 -11.39
N GLU A 566 18.92 -12.87 -10.58
CA GLU A 566 18.24 -11.65 -10.16
C GLU A 566 18.67 -10.53 -11.10
N LYS A 567 17.75 -10.06 -11.95
CA LYS A 567 18.06 -9.08 -13.02
C LYS A 567 18.32 -7.66 -12.51
N ASP A 568 18.27 -7.45 -11.20
CA ASP A 568 18.30 -6.15 -10.55
C ASP A 568 19.68 -5.47 -10.67
N GLU A 569 20.75 -6.23 -10.93
CA GLU A 569 22.09 -5.71 -11.19
C GLU A 569 22.52 -5.81 -12.66
N GLU A 570 21.61 -6.10 -13.59
CA GLU A 570 21.95 -6.19 -15.01
C GLU A 570 22.44 -4.83 -15.55
N ASN A 571 23.61 -4.82 -16.19
CA ASN A 571 24.31 -3.65 -16.71
C ASN A 571 24.81 -2.64 -15.65
N LEU A 572 25.00 -3.07 -14.41
CA LEU A 572 25.73 -2.26 -13.43
C LEU A 572 27.25 -2.38 -13.62
N LEU A 573 27.97 -1.32 -13.25
CA LEU A 573 29.43 -1.20 -13.36
C LEU A 573 30.07 -1.16 -11.98
N PHE A 574 31.08 -1.99 -11.78
CA PHE A 574 31.79 -2.09 -10.50
C PHE A 574 33.30 -2.05 -10.73
N PHE A 575 34.01 -1.41 -9.81
CA PHE A 575 35.45 -1.58 -9.67
C PHE A 575 35.76 -2.82 -8.84
N ASP A 576 36.92 -3.45 -9.07
CA ASP A 576 37.32 -4.64 -8.35
C ASP A 576 37.84 -4.30 -6.95
N PRO A 577 37.20 -4.81 -5.88
CA PRO A 577 37.67 -4.61 -4.50
C PRO A 577 39.06 -5.15 -4.19
N ALA A 578 39.58 -6.07 -5.01
CA ALA A 578 40.93 -6.59 -4.86
C ALA A 578 42.01 -5.60 -5.34
N ASN A 579 41.67 -4.65 -6.22
CA ASN A 579 42.64 -3.72 -6.80
C ASN A 579 43.11 -2.68 -5.76
N PRO A 580 44.42 -2.60 -5.45
CA PRO A 580 44.94 -1.68 -4.43
C PRO A 580 44.78 -0.20 -4.82
N GLU A 581 44.85 0.15 -6.10
CA GLU A 581 44.68 1.54 -6.56
C GLU A 581 43.24 2.02 -6.38
N VAL A 582 42.27 1.15 -6.65
CA VAL A 582 40.83 1.43 -6.38
C VAL A 582 40.61 1.69 -4.90
N ARG A 583 41.19 0.85 -4.03
CA ARG A 583 41.07 1.00 -2.58
C ARG A 583 41.68 2.32 -2.11
N GLU A 584 42.90 2.65 -2.54
CA GLU A 584 43.55 3.91 -2.20
C GLU A 584 42.75 5.12 -2.68
N PHE A 585 42.21 5.06 -3.92
CA PHE A 585 41.35 6.10 -4.46
C PHE A 585 40.12 6.35 -3.60
N ILE A 586 39.35 5.29 -3.27
CA ILE A 586 38.14 5.41 -2.45
C ILE A 586 38.51 5.94 -1.04
N GLN A 587 39.61 5.48 -0.45
CA GLN A 587 40.11 5.99 0.84
C GLN A 587 40.42 7.49 0.78
N ASN A 588 40.99 7.98 -0.33
CA ASN A 588 41.26 9.41 -0.50
C ASN A 588 39.97 10.23 -0.68
N VAL A 589 38.94 9.69 -1.34
CA VAL A 589 37.59 10.30 -1.37
C VAL A 589 37.03 10.44 0.05
N TYR A 590 37.15 9.42 0.89
CA TYR A 590 36.69 9.52 2.28
C TYR A 590 37.46 10.57 3.07
N ARG A 591 38.78 10.70 2.86
CA ARG A 591 39.59 11.74 3.50
C ARG A 591 39.09 13.14 3.15
N GLU A 592 38.62 13.38 1.93
CA GLU A 592 38.00 14.67 1.58
C GLU A 592 36.64 14.87 2.26
N ILE A 593 35.80 13.83 2.29
CA ILE A 593 34.45 13.87 2.88
C ILE A 593 34.50 14.17 4.38
N ILE A 594 35.38 13.50 5.13
CA ILE A 594 35.46 13.65 6.60
C ILE A 594 36.13 14.96 7.06
N GLU A 595 36.52 15.84 6.12
CA GLU A 595 36.87 17.24 6.44
C GLU A 595 35.64 18.15 6.56
N TYR A 596 34.46 17.69 6.12
CA TYR A 596 33.19 18.38 6.33
C TYR A 596 32.62 18.05 7.72
N ASP A 597 31.73 18.91 8.25
CA ASP A 597 31.08 18.75 9.57
C ASP A 597 29.95 17.70 9.53
N VAL A 598 30.18 16.55 8.87
CA VAL A 598 29.29 15.39 8.91
C VAL A 598 29.41 14.69 10.26
N ILE A 599 28.33 14.08 10.74
CA ILE A 599 28.39 13.31 11.99
C ILE A 599 28.97 11.91 11.77
N GLY A 600 28.96 11.43 10.52
CA GLY A 600 29.40 10.09 10.18
C GLY A 600 29.60 9.82 8.70
N LEU A 601 30.32 8.74 8.42
CA LEU A 601 30.51 8.14 7.11
C LEU A 601 29.66 6.87 7.03
N HIS A 602 28.78 6.78 6.03
CA HIS A 602 27.85 5.67 5.83
C HIS A 602 28.23 4.87 4.59
N LEU A 603 28.71 3.64 4.80
CA LEU A 603 29.22 2.79 3.73
C LEU A 603 28.08 2.03 3.03
N ASP A 604 28.05 2.08 1.70
CA ASP A 604 27.18 1.27 0.87
C ASP A 604 27.97 0.65 -0.30
N TYR A 605 27.44 -0.40 -0.92
CA TYR A 605 28.12 -1.17 -1.96
C TYR A 605 29.53 -1.65 -1.53
N THR A 606 29.75 -1.86 -0.23
CA THR A 606 30.94 -2.50 0.36
C THR A 606 30.89 -4.01 0.15
N ARG A 607 30.86 -4.43 -1.11
CA ARG A 607 30.54 -5.80 -1.51
C ARG A 607 30.93 -6.08 -2.96
N TYR A 608 30.92 -7.35 -3.33
CA TYR A 608 30.89 -7.78 -4.73
C TYR A 608 29.43 -7.76 -5.27
N PRO A 609 29.25 -7.72 -6.61
CA PRO A 609 27.95 -7.92 -7.26
C PRO A 609 27.27 -9.25 -6.85
N THR A 610 25.94 -9.33 -6.90
CA THR A 610 25.14 -10.51 -6.48
C THR A 610 25.44 -11.78 -7.28
N GLY A 611 24.99 -12.95 -6.81
CA GLY A 611 25.05 -14.22 -7.54
C GLY A 611 26.26 -15.09 -7.23
N ASN A 612 27.11 -14.72 -6.26
CA ASN A 612 28.33 -15.49 -5.96
C ASN A 612 28.08 -16.78 -5.17
N GLU A 613 26.84 -17.08 -4.81
CA GLU A 613 26.43 -18.43 -4.38
C GLU A 613 26.74 -19.50 -5.43
N PHE A 614 26.81 -19.12 -6.72
CA PHE A 614 27.14 -20.02 -7.81
C PHE A 614 28.29 -19.51 -8.68
N PRO A 615 29.28 -20.37 -9.02
CA PRO A 615 30.45 -19.96 -9.82
C PRO A 615 30.11 -19.33 -11.17
N GLN A 616 29.07 -19.82 -11.86
CA GLN A 616 28.70 -19.34 -13.20
C GLN A 616 28.18 -17.89 -13.26
N TYR A 617 27.90 -17.31 -12.10
CA TYR A 617 27.51 -15.91 -11.97
C TYR A 617 28.55 -15.09 -11.21
N SER A 618 29.67 -15.68 -10.81
CA SER A 618 30.61 -15.01 -9.93
C SER A 618 31.46 -13.95 -10.63
N THR A 619 32.03 -13.03 -9.84
CA THR A 619 32.82 -11.88 -10.31
C THR A 619 34.14 -11.73 -9.55
N GLY A 620 35.02 -10.84 -10.00
CA GLY A 620 36.32 -10.55 -9.38
C GLY A 620 37.52 -11.21 -10.07
N TYR A 621 37.36 -11.67 -11.31
CA TYR A 621 38.41 -12.42 -12.04
C TYR A 621 39.41 -11.51 -12.75
N THR A 622 39.78 -10.37 -12.15
CA THR A 622 40.83 -9.51 -12.71
C THR A 622 42.17 -10.24 -12.68
N GLU A 623 43.12 -9.79 -13.50
CA GLU A 623 44.47 -10.35 -13.53
C GLU A 623 45.15 -10.22 -12.16
N TYR A 624 45.03 -9.05 -11.51
CA TYR A 624 45.58 -8.81 -10.18
C TYR A 624 45.03 -9.82 -9.16
N ALA A 625 43.70 -9.90 -9.03
CA ALA A 625 43.05 -10.75 -8.03
C ALA A 625 43.37 -12.23 -8.26
N THR A 626 43.35 -12.67 -9.53
CA THR A 626 43.67 -14.05 -9.90
C THR A 626 45.11 -14.42 -9.58
N ASN A 627 46.07 -13.53 -9.85
CA ASN A 627 47.49 -13.81 -9.60
C ASN A 627 47.79 -13.84 -8.10
N GLU A 628 47.26 -12.89 -7.34
CA GLU A 628 47.45 -12.85 -5.89
C GLU A 628 46.81 -14.07 -5.20
N PHE A 629 45.61 -14.48 -5.61
CA PHE A 629 44.98 -15.68 -5.08
C PHE A 629 45.80 -16.95 -5.35
N LYS A 630 46.31 -17.11 -6.58
CA LYS A 630 47.12 -18.28 -6.94
C LYS A 630 48.39 -18.36 -6.12
N GLU A 631 49.02 -17.22 -5.85
CA GLU A 631 50.18 -17.13 -4.98
C GLU A 631 49.83 -17.48 -3.52
N LEU A 632 48.76 -16.89 -2.98
CA LEU A 632 48.36 -17.06 -1.58
C LEU A 632 47.93 -18.50 -1.24
N TYR A 633 47.27 -19.18 -2.18
CA TYR A 633 46.70 -20.51 -1.96
C TYR A 633 47.42 -21.65 -2.69
N ASP A 634 48.57 -21.37 -3.33
CA ASP A 634 49.36 -22.32 -4.11
C ASP A 634 48.53 -23.06 -5.19
N VAL A 635 47.70 -22.29 -5.92
CA VAL A 635 46.82 -22.81 -6.97
C VAL A 635 47.47 -22.63 -8.34
N THR A 636 47.62 -23.71 -9.09
CA THR A 636 48.18 -23.70 -10.46
C THR A 636 47.08 -23.94 -11.51
N GLY A 637 47.20 -23.31 -12.69
CA GLY A 637 46.25 -23.45 -13.80
C GLY A 637 45.36 -22.23 -14.04
N ASN A 638 44.29 -22.40 -14.83
CA ASN A 638 43.32 -21.34 -15.09
C ASN A 638 42.24 -21.31 -14.01
N LEU A 639 42.18 -20.23 -13.22
CA LEU A 639 41.26 -20.11 -12.08
C LEU A 639 39.79 -20.21 -12.50
N VAL A 640 39.41 -19.56 -13.61
CA VAL A 640 38.03 -19.56 -14.14
C VAL A 640 37.56 -20.97 -14.46
N GLU A 641 38.44 -21.82 -14.99
CA GLU A 641 38.09 -23.22 -15.28
C GLU A 641 38.07 -24.09 -14.02
N LEU A 642 38.96 -23.82 -13.06
CA LEU A 642 39.04 -24.57 -11.80
C LEU A 642 37.81 -24.35 -10.91
N VAL A 643 37.36 -23.10 -10.73
CA VAL A 643 36.22 -22.79 -9.86
C VAL A 643 34.89 -23.39 -10.35
N LYS A 644 34.78 -23.65 -11.66
CA LYS A 644 33.59 -24.29 -12.27
C LYS A 644 33.47 -25.77 -11.92
N VAL A 645 34.58 -26.45 -11.64
CA VAL A 645 34.62 -27.91 -11.46
C VAL A 645 35.13 -28.36 -10.10
N ASN A 646 35.74 -27.45 -9.31
CA ASN A 646 36.30 -27.74 -8.00
C ASN A 646 35.69 -26.82 -6.92
N PRO A 647 34.70 -27.31 -6.16
CA PRO A 647 34.06 -26.54 -5.08
C PRO A 647 35.02 -26.08 -3.98
N GLU A 648 36.10 -26.81 -3.71
CA GLU A 648 37.10 -26.42 -2.70
C GLU A 648 37.87 -25.17 -3.15
N VAL A 649 38.28 -25.12 -4.42
CA VAL A 649 38.95 -23.94 -4.99
C VAL A 649 38.01 -22.74 -5.02
N TYR A 650 36.72 -22.96 -5.34
CA TYR A 650 35.74 -21.89 -5.28
C TYR A 650 35.49 -21.39 -3.85
N GLY A 651 35.45 -22.29 -2.86
CA GLY A 651 35.39 -21.92 -1.44
C GLY A 651 36.55 -21.01 -1.03
N LYS A 652 37.79 -21.39 -1.34
CA LYS A 652 39.00 -20.57 -1.10
C LYS A 652 38.95 -19.24 -1.85
N TRP A 653 38.45 -19.22 -3.08
CA TRP A 653 38.26 -17.99 -3.85
C TRP A 653 37.25 -17.04 -3.20
N ASN A 654 36.18 -17.57 -2.61
CA ASN A 654 35.23 -16.78 -1.83
C ASN A 654 35.87 -16.23 -0.56
N GLU A 655 36.63 -17.05 0.17
CA GLU A 655 37.38 -16.61 1.36
C GLU A 655 38.34 -15.46 1.03
N TYR A 656 39.07 -15.57 -0.09
CA TYR A 656 39.92 -14.50 -0.61
C TYR A 656 39.13 -13.21 -0.85
N ARG A 657 38.04 -13.26 -1.62
CA ARG A 657 37.22 -12.08 -1.93
C ARG A 657 36.59 -11.45 -0.70
N ILE A 658 36.10 -12.27 0.24
CA ILE A 658 35.60 -11.82 1.55
C ILE A 658 36.73 -11.09 2.29
N SER A 659 37.95 -11.64 2.31
CA SER A 659 39.09 -11.00 2.99
C SER A 659 39.45 -9.63 2.40
N LYS A 660 39.25 -9.41 1.10
CA LYS A 660 39.48 -8.11 0.46
C LYS A 660 38.51 -7.05 0.93
N ILE A 661 37.21 -7.38 1.00
CA ILE A 661 36.21 -6.47 1.56
C ILE A 661 36.46 -6.25 3.06
N THR A 662 36.69 -7.31 3.83
CA THR A 662 36.90 -7.23 5.28
C THR A 662 38.11 -6.37 5.65
N SER A 663 39.26 -6.56 4.99
CA SER A 663 40.45 -5.72 5.21
C SER A 663 40.23 -4.26 4.79
N PHE A 664 39.44 -4.03 3.75
CA PHE A 664 39.09 -2.67 3.35
C PHE A 664 38.23 -1.95 4.41
N VAL A 665 37.28 -2.65 5.04
CA VAL A 665 36.50 -2.09 6.16
C VAL A 665 37.38 -1.76 7.36
N GLU A 666 38.33 -2.63 7.71
CA GLU A 666 39.32 -2.38 8.77
C GLU A 666 40.18 -1.13 8.47
N GLU A 667 40.62 -0.97 7.23
CA GLU A 667 41.35 0.22 6.78
C GLU A 667 40.51 1.50 6.89
N ILE A 668 39.23 1.46 6.50
CA ILE A 668 38.32 2.59 6.64
C ILE A 668 38.13 2.96 8.11
N ASN A 669 37.91 1.96 8.97
CA ASN A 669 37.83 2.19 10.41
C ASN A 669 39.08 2.92 10.89
N THR A 670 40.28 2.45 10.52
CA THR A 670 41.53 3.12 10.87
C THR A 670 41.58 4.57 10.39
N ILE A 671 41.12 4.85 9.16
CA ILE A 671 41.06 6.22 8.60
C ILE A 671 40.13 7.10 9.43
N VAL A 672 38.89 6.67 9.65
CA VAL A 672 37.89 7.43 10.39
C VAL A 672 38.37 7.70 11.81
N ARG A 673 38.87 6.67 12.51
CA ARG A 673 39.39 6.80 13.89
C ARG A 673 40.61 7.69 13.99
N SER A 674 41.48 7.70 12.97
CA SER A 674 42.64 8.59 12.94
C SER A 674 42.27 10.07 12.75
N LYS A 675 41.12 10.35 12.12
CA LYS A 675 40.60 11.70 11.95
C LYS A 675 39.90 12.18 13.22
N ASP A 676 38.91 11.41 13.67
CA ASP A 676 38.10 11.71 14.84
C ASP A 676 37.44 10.43 15.37
N SER A 677 37.66 10.09 16.63
CA SER A 677 37.06 8.91 17.27
C SER A 677 35.56 9.05 17.53
N GLN A 678 35.00 10.26 17.39
CA GLN A 678 33.57 10.55 17.52
C GLN A 678 32.78 10.41 16.22
N LEU A 679 33.44 10.41 15.04
CA LEU A 679 32.76 10.21 13.77
C LEU A 679 32.09 8.83 13.73
N ILE A 680 30.81 8.79 13.41
CA ILE A 680 30.06 7.54 13.30
C ILE A 680 30.45 6.83 12.00
N LEU A 681 30.83 5.56 12.09
CA LEU A 681 31.00 4.69 10.93
C LEU A 681 29.80 3.73 10.83
N SER A 682 28.90 4.02 9.90
CA SER A 682 27.66 3.26 9.68
C SER A 682 27.69 2.51 8.34
N ILE A 683 26.78 1.55 8.13
CA ILE A 683 26.84 0.68 6.95
C ILE A 683 25.49 0.08 6.54
N ALA A 684 25.19 0.15 5.25
CA ALA A 684 24.07 -0.54 4.62
C ALA A 684 24.42 -2.01 4.34
N VAL A 685 23.63 -2.95 4.90
CA VAL A 685 23.93 -4.39 4.80
C VAL A 685 22.72 -5.23 4.43
N GLY A 686 22.95 -6.39 3.81
CA GLY A 686 21.89 -7.35 3.55
C GLY A 686 21.27 -7.89 4.86
N PRO A 687 19.95 -8.14 4.90
CA PRO A 687 19.20 -8.41 6.13
C PRO A 687 19.53 -9.77 6.78
N ASN A 688 20.21 -10.67 6.06
CA ASN A 688 20.70 -11.95 6.58
C ASN A 688 22.22 -12.00 6.44
N ALA A 689 22.95 -12.05 7.56
CA ALA A 689 24.42 -12.04 7.57
C ALA A 689 25.05 -13.18 6.75
N ALA A 690 24.60 -14.42 6.99
CA ALA A 690 25.15 -15.59 6.33
C ALA A 690 24.91 -15.57 4.81
N TYR A 691 23.70 -15.19 4.40
CA TYR A 691 23.37 -15.06 2.98
C TYR A 691 24.15 -13.93 2.32
N SER A 692 24.29 -12.78 3.00
CA SER A 692 25.07 -11.63 2.50
C SER A 692 26.54 -12.01 2.28
N LYS A 693 27.13 -12.74 3.23
CA LYS A 693 28.51 -13.25 3.10
C LYS A 693 28.70 -14.14 1.87
N ILE A 694 27.74 -15.01 1.57
CA ILE A 694 27.83 -15.95 0.45
C ILE A 694 27.49 -15.29 -0.89
N ASN A 695 26.41 -14.50 -0.94
CA ASN A 695 25.87 -13.97 -2.18
C ASN A 695 26.66 -12.77 -2.70
N ILE A 696 27.05 -11.86 -1.80
CA ILE A 696 27.67 -10.57 -2.14
C ILE A 696 29.04 -10.35 -1.47
N MET A 697 29.61 -11.36 -0.80
CA MET A 697 30.90 -11.26 -0.10
C MET A 697 30.91 -10.20 1.03
N GLN A 698 29.74 -9.91 1.61
CA GLN A 698 29.58 -8.90 2.67
C GLN A 698 29.51 -9.59 4.04
N ASP A 699 30.64 -9.64 4.77
CA ASP A 699 30.78 -10.31 6.06
C ASP A 699 30.57 -9.36 7.25
N TRP A 700 29.44 -8.65 7.23
CA TRP A 700 29.18 -7.56 8.17
C TRP A 700 29.11 -8.00 9.63
N GLN A 701 28.75 -9.27 9.89
CA GLN A 701 28.78 -9.83 11.24
C GLN A 701 30.18 -9.73 11.85
N THR A 702 31.21 -10.16 11.12
CA THR A 702 32.60 -10.07 11.60
C THR A 702 33.05 -8.62 11.81
N TRP A 703 32.59 -7.69 10.97
CA TRP A 703 32.98 -6.28 11.11
C TRP A 703 32.41 -5.65 12.38
N VAL A 704 31.17 -5.99 12.73
CA VAL A 704 30.50 -5.55 13.96
C VAL A 704 31.10 -6.24 15.19
N GLU A 705 31.33 -7.55 15.13
CA GLU A 705 31.96 -8.32 16.22
C GLU A 705 33.39 -7.86 16.54
N ASN A 706 34.13 -7.39 15.53
CA ASN A 706 35.45 -6.77 15.72
C ASN A 706 35.36 -5.31 16.20
N GLY A 707 34.17 -4.74 16.26
CA GLY A 707 33.92 -3.37 16.71
C GLY A 707 34.30 -2.30 15.70
N TRP A 708 34.42 -2.63 14.41
CA TRP A 708 34.81 -1.67 13.38
C TRP A 708 33.67 -0.76 12.93
N ILE A 709 32.43 -1.18 13.15
CA ILE A 709 31.21 -0.49 12.74
C ILE A 709 30.45 -0.02 13.97
N ASP A 710 29.96 1.22 13.97
CA ASP A 710 29.20 1.82 15.08
C ASP A 710 27.69 1.67 14.92
N SER A 711 27.19 1.58 13.70
CA SER A 711 25.77 1.45 13.39
C SER A 711 25.54 0.58 12.15
N VAL A 712 24.48 -0.23 12.19
CA VAL A 712 24.11 -1.15 11.13
C VAL A 712 22.71 -0.83 10.62
N GLU A 713 22.63 -0.54 9.33
CA GLU A 713 21.38 -0.26 8.62
C GLU A 713 21.04 -1.45 7.72
N LEU A 714 20.23 -2.38 8.23
CA LEU A 714 19.80 -3.56 7.47
C LEU A 714 18.87 -3.17 6.32
N MET A 715 19.13 -3.61 5.10
CA MET A 715 18.19 -3.48 3.98
C MET A 715 17.08 -4.53 4.08
N ALA A 716 16.14 -4.37 5.02
CA ALA A 716 14.97 -5.24 5.21
C ALA A 716 13.89 -4.96 4.15
N TYR A 717 14.30 -5.02 2.88
CA TYR A 717 13.53 -4.69 1.69
C TYR A 717 12.69 -5.90 1.25
N VAL A 718 11.67 -6.19 2.05
CA VAL A 718 10.81 -7.37 1.92
C VAL A 718 9.34 -6.94 1.78
N LYS A 719 8.48 -7.89 1.36
CA LYS A 719 7.05 -7.65 1.14
C LYS A 719 6.17 -8.05 2.33
N ASP A 720 6.75 -8.65 3.35
CA ASP A 720 6.05 -9.21 4.50
C ASP A 720 6.64 -8.65 5.81
N VAL A 721 5.77 -8.17 6.70
CA VAL A 721 6.16 -7.66 8.03
C VAL A 721 6.86 -8.74 8.86
N GLN A 722 6.48 -10.01 8.70
CA GLN A 722 7.09 -11.09 9.47
C GLN A 722 8.56 -11.32 9.07
N LEU A 723 8.91 -11.06 7.81
CA LEU A 723 10.29 -11.10 7.35
C LEU A 723 11.11 -9.93 7.90
N VAL A 724 10.49 -8.75 8.07
CA VAL A 724 11.11 -7.61 8.77
C VAL A 724 11.42 -8.02 10.22
N ILE A 725 10.44 -8.58 10.93
CA ILE A 725 10.62 -9.07 12.32
C ILE A 725 11.79 -10.05 12.40
N SER A 726 11.79 -11.09 11.55
CA SER A 726 12.87 -12.10 11.57
C SER A 726 14.25 -11.53 11.24
N ALA A 727 14.33 -10.52 10.36
CA ALA A 727 15.59 -9.84 10.05
C ALA A 727 16.10 -9.06 11.28
N VAL A 728 15.22 -8.29 11.94
CA VAL A 728 15.57 -7.51 13.14
C VAL A 728 16.00 -8.43 14.29
N GLU A 729 15.23 -9.47 14.60
CA GLU A 729 15.55 -10.43 15.66
C GLU A 729 16.89 -11.15 15.41
N SER A 730 17.22 -11.43 14.14
CA SER A 730 18.48 -12.08 13.78
C SER A 730 19.65 -11.13 13.97
N ALA A 731 19.51 -9.87 13.56
CA ALA A 731 20.57 -8.88 13.74
C ALA A 731 20.76 -8.44 15.20
N ASN A 732 19.69 -8.41 16.01
CA ASN A 732 19.80 -8.13 17.44
C ASN A 732 20.56 -9.19 18.24
N LYS A 733 20.87 -10.35 17.65
CA LYS A 733 21.79 -11.34 18.23
C LYS A 733 23.26 -11.08 17.87
N ILE A 734 23.51 -10.22 16.89
CA ILE A 734 24.84 -9.92 16.34
C ILE A 734 25.31 -8.53 16.81
N VAL A 735 24.42 -7.54 16.77
CA VAL A 735 24.75 -6.11 16.90
C VAL A 735 25.02 -5.66 18.35
N PRO A 736 24.16 -5.95 19.34
CA PRO A 736 24.40 -5.57 20.73
C PRO A 736 25.53 -6.39 21.39
N PRO A 737 26.35 -5.81 22.29
CA PRO A 737 26.33 -4.41 22.78
C PRO A 737 27.35 -3.52 22.04
N TYR A 738 27.67 -3.83 20.78
CA TYR A 738 28.79 -3.21 20.07
C TYR A 738 28.36 -2.11 19.10
N ALA A 739 27.13 -2.10 18.61
CA ALA A 739 26.69 -1.10 17.64
C ALA A 739 25.19 -0.81 17.78
N TYR A 740 24.74 0.25 17.12
CA TYR A 740 23.32 0.53 16.95
C TYR A 740 22.75 -0.26 15.78
N LEU A 741 21.44 -0.54 15.85
CA LEU A 741 20.70 -1.25 14.79
C LEU A 741 19.56 -0.34 14.33
N LEU A 742 19.60 0.08 13.07
CA LEU A 742 18.64 0.99 12.43
C LEU A 742 18.10 0.40 11.12
N PRO A 743 17.20 -0.61 11.18
CA PRO A 743 16.75 -1.33 9.99
C PRO A 743 16.08 -0.41 8.97
N GLY A 744 16.50 -0.58 7.72
CA GLY A 744 16.00 0.07 6.51
C GLY A 744 14.78 -0.61 5.91
N ILE A 745 13.76 0.15 5.53
CA ILE A 745 12.54 -0.34 4.87
C ILE A 745 12.20 0.45 3.60
N ALA A 746 11.54 -0.20 2.64
CA ALA A 746 11.19 0.39 1.33
C ALA A 746 9.78 -0.03 0.83
N PRO A 747 8.70 0.09 1.63
CA PRO A 747 7.39 -0.45 1.26
C PRO A 747 6.83 0.17 -0.03
N THR A 748 7.02 1.47 -0.26
CA THR A 748 6.54 2.16 -1.48
C THR A 748 7.26 1.65 -2.73
N TYR A 749 8.57 1.35 -2.63
CA TYR A 749 9.35 0.79 -3.74
C TYR A 749 8.77 -0.55 -4.22
N TYR A 750 8.30 -1.39 -3.29
CA TYR A 750 7.63 -2.66 -3.58
C TYR A 750 6.14 -2.53 -3.93
N ARG A 751 5.62 -1.30 -4.04
CA ARG A 751 4.20 -0.99 -4.33
C ARG A 751 3.25 -1.62 -3.31
N LEU A 752 3.68 -1.69 -2.05
CA LEU A 752 2.83 -2.10 -0.95
C LEU A 752 1.86 -0.96 -0.59
N PRO A 753 0.72 -1.26 0.05
CA PRO A 753 -0.16 -0.22 0.59
C PRO A 753 0.59 0.72 1.55
N ASP A 754 0.27 2.02 1.51
CA ASP A 754 0.96 3.05 2.30
C ASP A 754 1.05 2.71 3.81
N MET A 755 0.03 2.01 4.33
CA MET A 755 -0.05 1.53 5.71
C MET A 755 1.17 0.70 6.17
N TYR A 756 1.87 0.04 5.24
CA TYR A 756 3.07 -0.73 5.55
C TYR A 756 4.22 0.13 6.11
N ASN A 757 4.21 1.44 5.87
CA ASN A 757 5.16 2.36 6.52
C ASN A 757 4.98 2.39 8.05
N ALA A 758 3.74 2.28 8.54
CA ALA A 758 3.46 2.19 9.98
C ALA A 758 3.73 0.79 10.53
N THR A 759 3.25 -0.25 9.85
CA THR A 759 3.39 -1.62 10.36
C THR A 759 4.84 -2.08 10.45
N TYR A 760 5.70 -1.66 9.51
CA TYR A 760 7.11 -2.02 9.54
C TYR A 760 7.87 -1.27 10.63
N THR A 761 7.63 0.04 10.80
CA THR A 761 8.28 0.81 11.87
C THR A 761 7.84 0.36 13.26
N ASP A 762 6.56 0.01 13.43
CA ASP A 762 6.04 -0.60 14.67
C ASP A 762 6.70 -1.95 14.96
N ALA A 763 6.80 -2.81 13.94
CA ALA A 763 7.49 -4.10 14.05
C ALA A 763 8.97 -3.94 14.43
N ILE A 764 9.68 -2.99 13.81
CA ILE A 764 11.08 -2.68 14.13
C ILE A 764 11.23 -2.26 15.59
N ASN A 765 10.37 -1.34 16.05
CA ASN A 765 10.40 -0.85 17.42
C ASN A 765 10.11 -1.96 18.44
N LYS A 766 9.06 -2.74 18.23
CA LYS A 766 8.69 -3.86 19.12
C LYS A 766 9.76 -4.94 19.25
N ASN A 767 10.65 -5.07 18.26
CA ASN A 767 11.70 -6.08 18.24
C ASN A 767 13.07 -5.58 18.70
N GLY A 768 13.13 -4.41 19.34
CA GLY A 768 14.31 -3.94 20.08
C GLY A 768 15.37 -3.25 19.22
N ALA A 769 15.01 -2.74 18.04
CA ALA A 769 15.92 -1.85 17.30
C ALA A 769 15.99 -0.47 17.97
N HIS A 770 17.07 0.26 17.67
CA HIS A 770 17.37 1.59 18.20
C HIS A 770 16.69 2.72 17.41
N GLY A 771 15.90 2.35 16.40
CA GLY A 771 15.31 3.24 15.44
C GLY A 771 15.04 2.54 14.11
N SER A 772 14.67 3.31 13.10
CA SER A 772 14.36 2.81 11.74
C SER A 772 14.85 3.77 10.68
N THR A 773 15.11 3.25 9.48
CA THR A 773 15.56 4.03 8.34
C THR A 773 14.61 3.83 7.14
N ILE A 774 14.25 4.91 6.46
CA ILE A 774 13.38 4.85 5.27
C ILE A 774 14.23 4.95 4.00
N PHE A 775 14.17 3.93 3.14
CA PHE A 775 14.79 3.93 1.83
C PHE A 775 13.75 4.22 0.75
N GLU A 776 13.79 5.37 0.11
CA GLU A 776 14.60 6.57 0.37
C GLU A 776 13.63 7.77 0.49
N THR A 777 14.08 9.02 0.39
CA THR A 777 13.16 10.18 0.44
C THR A 777 12.00 10.08 -0.55
N GLU A 778 12.18 9.45 -1.70
CA GLU A 778 11.16 9.09 -2.70
C GLU A 778 10.00 8.27 -2.13
N ASN A 779 10.22 7.53 -1.04
CA ASN A 779 9.21 6.71 -0.41
C ASN A 779 8.06 7.56 0.13
N PHE A 780 8.32 8.79 0.59
CA PHE A 780 7.31 9.66 1.22
C PHE A 780 7.22 11.07 0.61
N ARG A 781 8.28 11.58 -0.02
CA ARG A 781 8.32 12.94 -0.59
C ARG A 781 7.11 13.21 -1.48
N ASN A 782 6.44 14.33 -1.25
CA ASN A 782 5.22 14.73 -1.96
C ASN A 782 4.03 13.73 -1.84
N ASN A 783 4.05 12.83 -0.86
CA ASN A 783 2.95 11.89 -0.60
C ASN A 783 2.25 12.23 0.73
N SER A 784 1.16 12.99 0.63
CA SER A 784 0.38 13.43 1.80
C SER A 784 -0.20 12.27 2.61
N ASN A 785 -0.46 11.11 2.01
CA ASN A 785 -0.97 9.96 2.73
C ASN A 785 0.10 9.38 3.66
N ILE A 786 1.33 9.24 3.15
CA ILE A 786 2.46 8.74 3.96
C ILE A 786 2.85 9.76 5.03
N HIS A 787 2.78 11.06 4.73
CA HIS A 787 2.96 12.11 5.74
C HIS A 787 1.94 11.98 6.88
N ASN A 788 0.66 11.78 6.53
CA ASN A 788 -0.38 11.55 7.52
C ASN A 788 -0.11 10.29 8.36
N ILE A 789 0.37 9.22 7.73
CA ILE A 789 0.76 7.97 8.41
C ILE A 789 1.89 8.20 9.41
N PHE A 790 2.96 8.93 9.05
CA PHE A 790 4.03 9.24 10.00
C PHE A 790 3.55 10.14 11.14
N SER A 791 2.75 11.18 10.83
CA SER A 791 2.24 12.12 11.83
C SER A 791 1.28 11.50 12.85
N ARG A 792 0.67 10.35 12.52
CA ARG A 792 -0.26 9.60 13.38
C ARG A 792 0.30 8.26 13.85
N GLY A 793 1.49 7.89 13.38
CA GLY A 793 2.09 6.58 13.58
C GLY A 793 3.15 6.58 14.66
N THR A 794 4.17 5.74 14.48
CA THR A 794 5.35 5.64 15.35
C THR A 794 6.19 6.92 15.36
N TYR A 795 6.03 7.81 14.38
CA TYR A 795 6.79 9.07 14.26
C TYR A 795 6.02 10.30 14.79
N LYS A 796 4.90 10.10 15.49
CA LYS A 796 4.05 11.19 16.00
C LYS A 796 4.78 12.18 16.92
N ASN A 797 5.54 11.67 17.89
CA ASN A 797 6.23 12.48 18.89
C ASN A 797 7.57 12.99 18.37
N GLU A 798 8.01 14.17 18.83
CA GLU A 798 9.41 14.58 18.72
C GLU A 798 10.31 13.52 19.39
N THR A 799 11.48 13.28 18.80
CA THR A 799 12.46 12.30 19.29
C THR A 799 13.86 12.89 19.28
N ILE A 800 14.74 12.31 20.10
CA ILE A 800 16.18 12.55 20.06
C ILE A 800 16.92 11.33 19.50
N SER A 801 17.88 11.59 18.60
CA SER A 801 18.73 10.58 18.00
C SER A 801 19.55 9.84 19.07
N VAL A 802 19.80 8.54 18.89
CA VAL A 802 20.67 7.78 19.81
C VAL A 802 22.13 8.24 19.75
N TYR A 803 22.52 8.98 18.71
CA TYR A 803 23.85 9.60 18.60
C TYR A 803 24.01 10.88 19.44
N ALA A 804 22.93 11.45 19.96
CA ALA A 804 22.99 12.68 20.75
C ALA A 804 23.83 12.53 22.04
N SER A 805 24.14 13.66 22.67
CA SER A 805 24.88 13.70 23.92
C SER A 805 24.13 12.94 25.03
N VAL A 806 24.86 12.33 25.97
CA VAL A 806 24.24 11.64 27.12
C VAL A 806 23.43 12.62 27.96
N ASN A 807 23.86 13.88 28.07
CA ASN A 807 23.15 14.92 28.81
C ASN A 807 21.78 15.22 28.19
N ASP A 808 21.68 15.30 26.87
CA ASP A 808 20.41 15.57 26.17
C ASP A 808 19.48 14.36 26.21
N ILE A 809 20.01 13.15 26.03
CA ILE A 809 19.23 11.92 26.18
C ILE A 809 18.70 11.79 27.60
N LEU A 810 19.50 12.07 28.63
CA LEU A 810 19.07 12.08 30.03
C LEU A 810 17.94 13.08 30.27
N LYS A 811 18.03 14.28 29.69
CA LYS A 811 16.99 15.30 29.79
C LYS A 811 15.67 14.80 29.19
N VAL A 812 15.71 14.22 27.98
CA VAL A 812 14.52 13.66 27.33
C VAL A 812 13.96 12.47 28.11
N PHE A 813 14.82 11.58 28.62
CA PHE A 813 14.43 10.45 29.46
C PHE A 813 13.66 10.89 30.71
N ILE A 814 14.16 11.91 31.42
CA ILE A 814 13.49 12.46 32.62
C ILE A 814 12.14 13.09 32.24
N GLN A 815 12.11 13.89 31.18
CA GLN A 815 10.88 14.54 30.71
C GLN A 815 9.80 13.52 30.32
N ASP A 816 10.18 12.50 29.55
CA ASP A 816 9.28 11.43 29.11
C ASP A 816 8.78 10.59 30.29
N THR A 817 9.68 10.23 31.21
CA THR A 817 9.33 9.50 32.43
C THR A 817 8.30 10.27 33.24
N LEU A 818 8.57 11.55 33.54
CA LEU A 818 7.64 12.36 34.35
C LEU A 818 6.30 12.58 33.62
N HIS A 819 6.32 12.74 32.30
CA HIS A 819 5.10 12.78 31.49
C HIS A 819 4.22 11.53 31.69
N LYS A 820 4.81 10.33 31.58
CA LYS A 820 4.10 9.07 31.80
C LYS A 820 3.55 8.96 33.23
N PHE A 821 4.33 9.36 34.23
CA PHE A 821 3.86 9.39 35.62
C PHE A 821 2.67 10.33 35.82
N ASP A 822 2.70 11.52 35.21
CA ASP A 822 1.67 12.54 35.35
C ASP A 822 0.37 12.21 34.61
N HIS A 823 0.51 11.71 33.38
CA HIS A 823 -0.63 11.58 32.48
C HIS A 823 -1.21 10.17 32.42
N ILE A 824 -0.44 9.15 32.83
CA ILE A 824 -0.85 7.74 32.75
C ILE A 824 -0.88 7.13 34.15
N TYR A 825 0.24 7.08 34.86
CA TYR A 825 0.36 6.24 36.06
C TYR A 825 -0.41 6.80 37.27
N LEU A 826 -0.39 8.12 37.50
CA LEU A 826 -1.19 8.75 38.55
C LEU A 826 -2.69 8.56 38.32
N LYS A 827 -3.15 8.76 37.08
CA LYS A 827 -4.58 8.62 36.73
C LYS A 827 -5.09 7.19 36.92
N ASN A 828 -4.24 6.20 36.67
CA ASN A 828 -4.56 4.78 36.81
C ASN A 828 -4.25 4.21 38.22
N GLY A 829 -3.87 5.06 39.19
CA GLY A 829 -3.62 4.65 40.57
C GLY A 829 -2.38 3.75 40.76
N ALA A 830 -1.47 3.71 39.77
CA ALA A 830 -0.23 2.93 39.83
C ALA A 830 0.89 3.64 40.61
N THR A 831 0.66 4.89 41.03
CA THR A 831 1.56 5.68 41.87
C THR A 831 0.75 6.74 42.64
N THR A 832 1.39 7.47 43.57
CA THR A 832 0.79 8.59 44.30
C THR A 832 1.55 9.88 43.98
N THR A 833 0.92 11.04 44.19
CA THR A 833 1.58 12.35 43.96
C THR A 833 2.87 12.49 44.79
N GLU A 834 2.89 11.94 46.00
CA GLU A 834 4.10 11.91 46.85
C GLU A 834 5.21 11.06 46.22
N LYS A 835 4.90 9.83 45.80
CA LYS A 835 5.85 8.94 45.11
C LYS A 835 6.40 9.58 43.83
N ARG A 836 5.53 10.18 43.00
CA ARG A 836 5.90 10.92 41.78
C ARG A 836 6.84 12.10 42.08
N ASN A 837 6.54 12.92 43.10
CA ASN A 837 7.39 14.05 43.46
C ASN A 837 8.76 13.60 43.99
N ASN A 838 8.79 12.50 44.75
CA ASN A 838 10.06 11.91 45.19
C ASN A 838 10.88 11.37 44.00
N LEU A 839 10.22 10.77 43.00
CA LEU A 839 10.88 10.35 41.76
C LEU A 839 11.47 11.54 41.01
N GLU A 840 10.72 12.64 40.84
CA GLU A 840 11.24 13.84 40.20
C GLU A 840 12.50 14.37 40.89
N ILE A 841 12.51 14.44 42.22
CA ILE A 841 13.71 14.83 42.98
C ILE A 841 14.86 13.85 42.71
N ARG A 842 14.58 12.54 42.69
CA ARG A 842 15.58 11.49 42.44
C ARG A 842 16.16 11.56 41.03
N LEU A 843 15.34 11.85 40.02
CA LEU A 843 15.73 12.01 38.63
C LEU A 843 16.51 13.30 38.41
N ASN A 844 16.04 14.42 38.96
CA ASN A 844 16.71 15.72 38.81
C ASN A 844 18.12 15.73 39.42
N LYS A 845 18.38 14.94 40.47
CA LYS A 845 19.73 14.74 41.00
C LYS A 845 20.72 14.17 39.97
N LEU A 846 20.25 13.37 39.01
CA LEU A 846 21.10 12.86 37.93
C LEU A 846 21.63 14.00 37.05
N THR A 847 20.93 15.14 37.00
CA THR A 847 21.33 16.29 36.16
C THR A 847 22.31 17.26 36.85
N GLU A 848 22.57 17.09 38.15
CA GLU A 848 23.51 17.94 38.90
C GLU A 848 24.96 17.74 38.44
N LYS A 849 25.26 16.57 37.87
CA LYS A 849 26.52 16.25 37.20
C LYS A 849 26.30 16.20 35.69
N LYS A 850 27.32 16.60 34.93
CA LYS A 850 27.39 16.43 33.48
C LYS A 850 28.21 15.21 33.11
N TYR A 851 27.85 14.57 32.01
CA TYR A 851 28.39 13.28 31.59
C TYR A 851 29.11 13.41 30.25
N TYR A 852 30.44 13.21 30.25
CA TYR A 852 31.26 13.49 29.06
C TYR A 852 32.11 12.30 28.58
N ASN A 853 32.39 11.34 29.45
CA ASN A 853 33.33 10.25 29.15
C ASN A 853 32.85 8.91 29.75
N PRO A 854 33.55 7.79 29.48
CA PRO A 854 33.13 6.46 29.95
C PRO A 854 33.00 6.30 31.46
N ILE A 855 33.81 6.99 32.28
CA ILE A 855 33.63 6.96 33.74
C ILE A 855 32.32 7.62 34.10
N ASP A 856 32.05 8.81 33.56
CA ASP A 856 30.81 9.51 33.81
C ASP A 856 29.60 8.68 33.36
N PHE A 857 29.66 8.09 32.16
CA PHE A 857 28.58 7.24 31.64
C PHE A 857 28.37 6.00 32.51
N HIS A 858 29.44 5.40 33.02
CA HIS A 858 29.35 4.27 33.93
C HIS A 858 28.77 4.66 35.29
N GLU A 859 29.11 5.83 35.83
CA GLU A 859 28.50 6.35 37.05
C GLU A 859 26.99 6.62 36.87
N LEU A 860 26.58 7.15 35.71
CA LEU A 860 25.15 7.29 35.38
C LEU A 860 24.47 5.92 35.26
N TYR A 861 25.13 4.96 34.61
CA TYR A 861 24.65 3.58 34.52
C TYR A 861 24.43 2.98 35.90
N GLU A 862 25.40 3.10 36.83
CA GLU A 862 25.26 2.62 38.21
C GLU A 862 24.12 3.35 38.93
N ALA A 863 23.97 4.66 38.73
CA ALA A 863 22.88 5.43 39.33
C ALA A 863 21.50 5.02 38.79
N LEU A 864 21.39 4.61 37.52
CA LEU A 864 20.18 4.05 36.92
C LEU A 864 19.94 2.61 37.36
N ASP A 865 20.98 1.79 37.49
CA ASP A 865 20.89 0.43 38.04
C ASP A 865 20.34 0.46 39.47
N GLN A 866 20.85 1.36 40.32
CA GLN A 866 20.28 1.59 41.66
C GLN A 866 18.82 2.06 41.59
N LEU A 867 18.46 2.90 40.62
CA LEU A 867 17.08 3.31 40.42
C LEU A 867 16.15 2.12 40.08
N THR A 868 16.65 1.10 39.37
CA THR A 868 15.86 -0.12 39.12
C THR A 868 15.55 -0.89 40.41
N LEU A 869 16.48 -0.90 41.37
CA LEU A 869 16.28 -1.53 42.69
C LEU A 869 15.33 -0.72 43.58
N GLU A 870 15.31 0.60 43.41
CA GLU A 870 14.42 1.53 44.10
C GLU A 870 13.01 1.59 43.48
N LEU A 871 12.78 0.98 42.31
CA LEU A 871 11.62 1.28 41.46
C LEU A 871 10.26 1.02 42.15
N VAL A 872 10.21 0.00 43.02
CA VAL A 872 9.04 -0.32 43.86
C VAL A 872 8.62 0.83 44.80
N LEU A 873 9.53 1.77 45.08
CA LEU A 873 9.23 2.97 45.86
C LEU A 873 8.37 3.96 45.07
N TYR A 874 8.42 3.93 43.74
CA TYR A 874 7.83 4.95 42.86
C TYR A 874 6.61 4.47 42.11
N ALA A 875 6.58 3.22 41.65
CA ALA A 875 5.49 2.69 40.82
C ALA A 875 5.17 1.23 41.18
N ASP A 876 3.93 0.84 40.91
CA ASP A 876 3.39 -0.50 41.15
C ASP A 876 2.83 -1.09 39.83
N GLY A 877 2.71 -2.42 39.76
CA GLY A 877 2.06 -3.13 38.63
C GLY A 877 2.69 -2.84 37.25
N ALA A 878 1.86 -2.61 36.23
CA ALA A 878 2.34 -2.36 34.87
C ALA A 878 3.23 -1.12 34.74
N ALA A 879 3.00 -0.07 35.55
CA ALA A 879 3.85 1.12 35.55
C ALA A 879 5.27 0.80 36.01
N TYR A 880 5.44 -0.13 36.97
CA TYR A 880 6.75 -0.63 37.38
C TYR A 880 7.48 -1.28 36.19
N GLU A 881 6.78 -2.12 35.43
CA GLU A 881 7.37 -2.83 34.28
C GLU A 881 7.76 -1.87 33.14
N ARG A 882 6.90 -0.92 32.79
CA ARG A 882 7.19 0.08 31.75
C ARG A 882 8.40 0.94 32.11
N PHE A 883 8.43 1.45 33.34
CA PHE A 883 9.53 2.30 33.78
C PHE A 883 10.85 1.52 33.88
N MET A 884 10.79 0.24 34.29
CA MET A 884 11.94 -0.67 34.26
C MET A 884 12.48 -0.85 32.83
N GLU A 885 11.60 -1.01 31.84
CA GLU A 885 12.02 -1.11 30.43
C GLU A 885 12.65 0.18 29.92
N ASP A 886 12.07 1.34 30.22
CA ASP A 886 12.63 2.64 29.84
C ASP A 886 14.04 2.84 30.44
N ILE A 887 14.24 2.50 31.72
CA ILE A 887 15.56 2.57 32.37
C ILE A 887 16.54 1.61 31.69
N LYS A 888 16.14 0.35 31.46
CA LYS A 888 17.01 -0.66 30.84
C LYS A 888 17.42 -0.27 29.43
N TYR A 889 16.49 0.29 28.65
CA TYR A 889 16.79 0.77 27.31
C TYR A 889 17.78 1.94 27.35
N PHE A 890 17.63 2.88 28.28
CA PHE A 890 18.63 3.94 28.43
C PHE A 890 19.99 3.40 28.91
N MET A 891 20.00 2.44 29.83
CA MET A 891 21.23 1.74 30.25
C MET A 891 21.91 1.01 29.09
N GLU A 892 21.16 0.41 28.16
CA GLU A 892 21.69 -0.19 26.94
C GLU A 892 22.37 0.85 26.05
N ILE A 893 21.74 2.02 25.84
CA ILE A 893 22.35 3.13 25.09
C ILE A 893 23.66 3.59 25.76
N LEU A 894 23.70 3.69 27.09
CA LEU A 894 24.93 4.03 27.83
C LEU A 894 26.01 2.97 27.66
N ASP A 895 25.64 1.69 27.70
CA ASP A 895 26.58 0.58 27.53
C ASP A 895 27.21 0.60 26.13
N ILE A 896 26.38 0.82 25.09
CA ILE A 896 26.86 1.01 23.71
C ILE A 896 27.80 2.22 23.63
N LYS A 897 27.45 3.37 24.21
CA LYS A 897 28.32 4.56 24.19
C LYS A 897 29.65 4.33 24.91
N ILE A 898 29.65 3.64 26.04
CA ILE A 898 30.89 3.23 26.73
C ILE A 898 31.73 2.34 25.82
N ASN A 899 31.12 1.29 25.26
CA ASN A 899 31.80 0.31 24.42
C ASN A 899 32.41 0.99 23.18
N ARG A 900 31.63 1.84 22.50
CA ARG A 900 32.07 2.63 21.35
C ARG A 900 33.21 3.57 21.70
N TYR A 901 33.12 4.31 22.80
CA TYR A 901 34.21 5.18 23.21
C TYR A 901 35.51 4.38 23.42
N LEU A 902 35.44 3.27 24.17
CA LEU A 902 36.61 2.45 24.47
C LEU A 902 37.25 1.86 23.21
N VAL A 903 36.42 1.33 22.31
CA VAL A 903 36.87 0.74 21.04
C VAL A 903 37.45 1.80 20.12
N ASN A 904 36.71 2.90 19.91
CA ASN A 904 37.08 3.94 18.96
C ASN A 904 38.34 4.72 19.38
N ASN A 905 38.67 4.75 20.68
CA ASN A 905 39.89 5.38 21.20
C ASN A 905 41.01 4.37 21.49
N GLY A 906 40.87 3.10 21.09
CA GLY A 906 41.89 2.07 21.25
C GLY A 906 42.14 1.62 22.70
N HIS A 907 41.24 1.97 23.63
CA HIS A 907 41.27 1.46 25.01
C HIS A 907 40.81 0.01 25.10
N TRP A 908 40.04 -0.46 24.11
CA TRP A 908 39.58 -1.84 24.04
C TRP A 908 39.70 -2.38 22.60
N ASP A 909 40.53 -3.39 22.43
CA ASP A 909 40.62 -4.18 21.20
C ASP A 909 39.86 -5.51 21.40
N ILE A 910 38.66 -5.59 20.82
CA ILE A 910 37.75 -6.74 20.97
C ILE A 910 38.38 -8.02 20.40
N THR A 911 39.18 -7.90 19.35
CA THR A 911 39.84 -9.04 18.68
C THR A 911 40.88 -9.72 19.57
N LYS A 912 41.43 -8.98 20.54
CA LYS A 912 42.42 -9.48 21.51
C LYS A 912 41.80 -9.84 22.85
N GLN A 913 40.75 -9.13 23.26
CA GLN A 913 40.09 -9.30 24.54
C GLN A 913 38.58 -9.23 24.39
N ASN A 914 37.90 -10.36 24.60
CA ASN A 914 36.45 -10.46 24.47
C ASN A 914 35.64 -9.81 25.61
N GLN A 915 36.28 -9.52 26.75
CA GLN A 915 35.65 -8.85 27.88
C GLN A 915 36.03 -7.37 27.92
N ARG A 916 35.03 -6.51 28.10
CA ARG A 916 35.24 -5.07 28.28
C ARG A 916 36.22 -4.79 29.42
N PRO A 917 37.31 -4.01 29.19
CA PRO A 917 38.18 -3.51 30.24
C PRO A 917 37.44 -2.63 31.25
N ASN A 918 37.91 -2.60 32.50
CA ASN A 918 37.34 -1.70 33.51
C ASN A 918 37.60 -0.23 33.10
N VAL A 919 36.54 0.59 33.02
CA VAL A 919 36.59 2.02 32.65
C VAL A 919 37.53 2.83 33.54
N TYR A 920 37.68 2.45 34.82
CA TYR A 920 38.60 3.11 35.76
C TYR A 920 40.09 2.77 35.51
N SER A 921 40.39 1.89 34.57
CA SER A 921 41.77 1.55 34.17
C SER A 921 42.42 2.63 33.30
N PHE A 922 41.64 3.61 32.82
CA PHE A 922 42.10 4.63 31.88
C PHE A 922 41.80 6.04 32.40
N SER A 923 42.53 7.01 31.86
CA SER A 923 42.26 8.42 32.04
C SER A 923 41.65 9.00 30.77
N TYR A 924 40.51 9.66 30.90
CA TYR A 924 39.81 10.28 29.77
C TYR A 924 40.04 11.80 29.77
N PRO A 925 40.26 12.43 28.60
CA PRO A 925 40.33 13.87 28.52
C PRO A 925 38.98 14.49 28.93
N VAL A 926 39.03 15.60 29.65
CA VAL A 926 37.84 16.42 29.90
C VAL A 926 37.51 17.12 28.58
N ILE A 927 36.50 16.62 27.88
CA ILE A 927 35.94 17.29 26.71
C ILE A 927 34.74 18.06 27.23
N GLU A 928 34.92 19.34 27.57
CA GLU A 928 33.77 20.25 27.70
C GLU A 928 33.10 20.31 26.31
N GLU A 929 31.76 20.24 26.28
CA GLU A 929 30.95 20.35 25.05
C GLU A 929 31.55 21.44 24.14
N ARG A 930 31.69 21.19 22.83
CA ARG A 930 31.98 22.26 21.86
C ARG A 930 30.96 23.35 22.15
N ILE A 931 31.43 24.48 22.68
CA ILE A 931 30.61 25.67 22.86
C ILE A 931 30.13 26.01 21.46
N GLU A 932 28.84 25.81 21.19
CA GLU A 932 28.21 26.45 20.05
C GLU A 932 28.44 27.95 20.25
N GLU A 933 29.23 28.57 19.37
CA GLU A 933 29.27 30.02 19.33
C GLU A 933 27.83 30.47 19.11
N GLU A 934 27.22 31.12 20.11
CA GLU A 934 25.90 31.75 19.95
C GLU A 934 25.96 32.61 18.69
N GLU A 935 25.19 32.24 17.66
CA GLU A 935 25.00 33.12 16.52
C GLU A 935 24.49 34.47 17.04
N PRO A 936 25.02 35.59 16.55
CA PRO A 936 24.51 36.90 16.93
C PRO A 936 23.00 36.93 16.63
N PRO A 937 22.18 37.52 17.51
CA PRO A 937 20.74 37.50 17.35
C PRO A 937 20.36 38.05 15.98
N ILE A 938 19.54 37.29 15.25
CA ILE A 938 18.90 37.74 14.02
C ILE A 938 18.25 39.09 14.31
N ILE A 939 18.80 40.14 13.70
CA ILE A 939 18.19 41.46 13.72
C ILE A 939 16.93 41.32 12.87
N GLU A 940 15.79 41.04 13.51
CA GLU A 940 14.49 41.25 12.89
C GLU A 940 14.42 42.72 12.46
N GLU A 941 14.46 42.95 11.16
CA GLU A 941 14.16 44.25 10.58
C GLU A 941 12.70 44.57 10.94
N LYS A 942 12.51 45.46 11.92
CA LYS A 942 11.20 46.01 12.29
C LYS A 942 10.53 46.58 11.04
N ILE A 943 9.58 45.84 10.49
CA ILE A 943 8.60 46.38 9.56
C ILE A 943 7.68 47.30 10.36
N ASP A 944 7.84 48.60 10.13
CA ASP A 944 7.10 49.69 10.78
C ASP A 944 5.63 49.65 10.33
N ASN A 945 4.78 48.98 11.11
CA ASN A 945 3.33 48.94 10.91
C ASN A 945 2.70 50.29 11.30
N LYS A 946 2.48 51.14 10.30
CA LYS A 946 1.46 52.19 10.34
C LYS A 946 0.53 52.07 9.13
N ILE A 947 -0.66 51.52 9.37
CA ILE A 947 -1.97 52.15 9.10
C ILE A 947 -3.04 51.21 9.67
N GLY A 948 -3.84 51.73 10.58
CA GLY A 948 -4.74 50.94 11.42
C GLY A 948 -6.13 50.69 10.84
N LEU A 949 -6.80 49.80 11.55
CA LEU A 949 -8.20 49.84 12.00
C LEU A 949 -9.28 50.04 10.91
N ILE A 950 -10.04 48.98 10.64
CA ILE A 950 -11.51 48.95 10.87
C ILE A 950 -11.93 47.48 11.07
N VAL A 951 -12.53 47.24 12.23
CA VAL A 951 -13.25 46.01 12.61
C VAL A 951 -14.67 46.11 12.04
N GLY A 952 -15.19 45.00 11.51
CA GLY A 952 -16.59 44.89 11.09
C GLY A 952 -17.02 43.45 10.86
N ILE A 953 -17.57 42.84 11.91
CA ILE A 953 -18.28 41.55 11.95
C ILE A 953 -19.40 41.51 10.90
N CYS A 954 -19.57 40.38 10.19
CA CYS A 954 -20.90 39.82 9.85
C CYS A 954 -20.81 38.38 9.33
N VAL A 955 -21.45 37.49 10.09
CA VAL A 955 -21.84 36.12 9.73
C VAL A 955 -23.00 36.16 8.72
N GLY A 956 -23.00 35.22 7.76
CA GLY A 956 -24.25 34.58 7.31
C GLY A 956 -24.83 34.98 5.95
N ALA A 957 -24.77 33.99 5.04
CA ALA A 957 -25.88 33.49 4.21
C ALA A 957 -26.18 34.08 2.81
N VAL A 958 -26.49 33.13 1.92
CA VAL A 958 -27.33 33.17 0.70
C VAL A 958 -26.69 33.56 -0.65
N ALA A 959 -26.21 32.53 -1.35
CA ALA A 959 -26.76 31.97 -2.60
C ALA A 959 -27.12 32.88 -3.83
N VAL A 960 -26.52 32.50 -4.97
CA VAL A 960 -27.09 32.34 -6.33
C VAL A 960 -27.12 33.54 -7.31
N VAL A 961 -26.94 33.16 -8.59
CA VAL A 961 -26.95 33.87 -9.89
C VAL A 961 -25.56 34.40 -10.30
N GLY A 962 -24.91 33.98 -11.39
CA GLY A 962 -25.33 33.28 -12.60
C GLY A 962 -24.88 34.07 -13.83
N LEU A 963 -24.11 33.40 -14.71
CA LEU A 963 -23.84 33.69 -16.14
C LEU A 963 -22.90 34.85 -16.52
N GLY A 964 -21.99 34.57 -17.46
CA GLY A 964 -21.51 35.60 -18.40
C GLY A 964 -20.09 35.43 -18.96
N ILE A 965 -19.97 34.63 -20.01
CA ILE A 965 -18.80 34.46 -20.90
C ILE A 965 -18.31 35.80 -21.48
N PHE A 966 -17.00 36.05 -21.54
CA PHE A 966 -16.33 36.64 -22.72
C PHE A 966 -14.83 36.32 -22.72
N GLY A 967 -14.39 35.66 -23.80
CA GLY A 967 -12.97 35.40 -24.08
C GLY A 967 -12.28 36.60 -24.74
N GLY A 968 -10.95 36.60 -24.66
CA GLY A 968 -10.10 37.57 -25.34
C GLY A 968 -8.62 37.21 -25.21
N VAL A 969 -8.14 36.35 -26.11
CA VAL A 969 -6.71 36.14 -26.37
C VAL A 969 -6.17 37.37 -27.10
N THR A 970 -4.94 37.83 -26.80
CA THR A 970 -3.75 37.77 -27.68
C THR A 970 -2.70 38.89 -27.38
N ILE A 971 -1.41 38.49 -27.46
CA ILE A 971 -0.19 39.26 -27.85
C ILE A 971 0.69 39.88 -26.75
N VAL A 972 1.74 39.11 -26.42
CA VAL A 972 3.18 39.42 -26.50
C VAL A 972 3.63 40.88 -26.29
N LYS A 973 4.46 41.08 -25.25
CA LYS A 973 5.67 41.92 -25.39
C LYS A 973 6.77 41.50 -24.41
N ARG A 974 7.79 40.83 -24.97
CA ARG A 974 9.17 40.84 -24.46
C ARG A 974 9.63 42.28 -24.24
N LYS A 975 10.20 42.58 -23.08
CA LYS A 975 11.21 43.65 -22.97
C LYS A 975 12.37 43.18 -22.08
N LYS A 976 13.56 43.31 -22.66
CA LYS A 976 14.89 43.12 -22.10
C LYS A 976 15.16 44.06 -20.92
N ARG A 977 15.87 43.52 -19.92
CA ARG A 977 17.16 43.97 -19.36
C ARG A 977 17.35 45.47 -19.05
N THR A 978 17.52 45.77 -17.76
CA THR A 978 18.54 46.69 -17.16
C THR A 978 18.48 46.45 -15.64
N ILE A 979 19.45 45.77 -15.03
CA ILE A 979 20.62 46.35 -14.33
C ILE A 979 20.22 47.52 -13.41
N LYS A 980 20.10 47.22 -12.11
CA LYS A 980 20.98 47.77 -11.09
C LYS A 980 21.03 46.82 -9.90
#